data_AF-A0A8H5PPB1-F1
#
_entry.id   AF-A0A8H5PPB1-F1
#
_cell.length_a   1.000
_cell.length_b   1.000
_cell.length_c   1.000
_cell.angle_alpha   90.00
_cell.angle_beta   90.00
_cell.angle_gamma   90.00
#
_symmetry.space_group_name_H-M   'P 1'
#
loop_
_entity.id
_entity.type
_entity.pdbx_description
1 polymer ?
#
loop_
_entity_poly.entity_id
_entity_poly.type
_entity_poly.pdbx_seq_one_letter_code
_entity_poly.pdbx_strand_id
1 'polypeptide(L)'
;MHAPWTVKLPATSQSSIYVPPNYSRIQISSEEDTKRLYCLLQSYIEDPSRAKAVTEVVIDATPWIYVSTSKVPEYDELPTSMGYEELGDQPEIRLRRYARNLQLGDETSAKVDKILSWKYWEYEFKLQKESEFSIAIIILLFSLCENISTLYIAENLQQPVVDFMIKANYAQMKSPPLQKLKNVRFFAGAQSDERFYTACDILRSIQLIHRLPALETVAMDGMSDYQADHQFFVPETGNMKRLEITHSDISPSFLSVMISIPKALEEFKLSIGGLWTLDGADTSSEPFYIARALYAHRHSLRVLDLDVDVGAGVNAVDWVVDRNYEEEEDGTDWEIKDQLDLYGRDRLALDKKISTAHKMGGVKEYTPTIGPLHDFPRLTHLSIGIMPLLGEYLGGYDQYGFKKPPYRLEKPAPFRLVDILPASLEYLCLYGYTRGENPDVDEHIDEFLVKRGERLPNLKVVRGIDERVRDIKDILHDMALAEVDEDELYHLQLDIQTDPQSTLLLVKKLGTAPLRDRHCRMPIHAFCVTEMSQDPFINLSQQIIFSSKPATRPPDSILSIYHVQFFGTAPRMPLPIPRHHVKTGCRTCKARKIKCDEAKPLCKRCVSSRRVCGGYQGTASLTCYRPNQLSARDQREGRAFQFFTEMVGPVLSGPTDSYFWTHLVMQFSHFEPTMRHAVLSISSLYEEFARGSRITRQVCGSTFAVNHYNAAIKHVKSASDEQMILVLCVLFICIEYLQGDFDAALEHCRHGIMILNNSSGPEWMCQYLVPIFRRMSITPFFFGGAKPPTRLPQLIGFETIMPSEFSDTREAQIVIDDLMIRIMACLYDGNDDRVELAPLLGDWESKMDHLESVLPPSATSDKYAICGMRFKHKMASIYIHKQQSHTEMWWDQHIDIFRDALKLAEEAFLISTAPGYQRIPQSTFSFEMSWLPMMFFIVLKCRDLKIRRMALSLLAHLGLAKEGLFDVGTLYRVGRRLIELEHDISLDDTAELVSAAVPPEEKRYFAIPINHELQVISGKDSTVSYRRQVKFLRKDMEGNDIAREEYIYDSKPRGCSVSIPPMRCAYRL
;
A
#
# COMPACT_ATOMS: atom_id res chain seq x y z
N MET A 1 -18.69 14.55 24.78
CA MET A 1 -19.65 14.38 25.91
C MET A 1 -20.19 12.95 25.93
N HIS A 2 -19.79 12.10 26.89
CA HIS A 2 -20.42 10.78 27.06
C HIS A 2 -21.62 10.88 28.02
N ALA A 3 -22.80 10.48 27.55
CA ALA A 3 -23.96 10.14 28.38
C ALA A 3 -24.13 8.61 28.40
N PRO A 4 -24.50 8.00 29.54
CA PRO A 4 -24.45 6.54 29.70
C PRO A 4 -25.67 5.83 29.08
N TRP A 5 -25.66 5.65 27.76
CA TRP A 5 -26.75 5.02 27.01
C TRP A 5 -26.73 3.48 27.07
N THR A 6 -26.90 2.88 28.25
CA THR A 6 -27.06 1.42 28.37
C THR A 6 -28.53 0.99 28.41
N VAL A 7 -29.07 0.63 27.25
CA VAL A 7 -30.30 -0.18 27.14
C VAL A 7 -29.92 -1.55 26.59
N LYS A 8 -29.37 -2.41 27.45
CA LYS A 8 -29.08 -3.80 27.07
C LYS A 8 -30.39 -4.55 26.82
N LEU A 9 -30.47 -5.27 25.71
CA LEU A 9 -31.56 -6.21 25.45
C LEU A 9 -31.66 -7.23 26.62
N PRO A 10 -32.85 -7.47 27.20
CA PRO A 10 -32.97 -8.37 28.35
C PRO A 10 -32.70 -9.82 27.92
N ALA A 11 -31.88 -10.52 28.70
CA ALA A 11 -31.69 -11.95 28.52
C ALA A 11 -33.01 -12.69 28.85
N THR A 12 -33.48 -13.53 27.94
CA THR A 12 -34.71 -14.31 28.12
C THR A 12 -34.39 -15.80 28.08
N SER A 13 -34.97 -16.55 29.00
CA SER A 13 -34.79 -17.99 29.13
C SER A 13 -36.11 -18.72 28.86
N GLN A 14 -36.01 -19.86 28.15
CA GLN A 14 -37.01 -20.91 28.01
C GLN A 14 -38.28 -20.63 27.18
N SER A 15 -38.28 -21.19 25.97
CA SER A 15 -39.36 -22.05 25.44
C SER A 15 -40.81 -21.57 25.53
N SER A 16 -41.06 -20.33 25.12
CA SER A 16 -42.32 -19.90 24.55
C SER A 16 -42.04 -18.95 23.38
N ILE A 17 -43.00 -18.73 22.47
CA ILE A 17 -42.80 -17.85 21.31
C ILE A 17 -42.72 -16.39 21.82
N TYR A 18 -41.49 -15.96 22.09
CA TYR A 18 -41.19 -14.61 22.55
C TYR A 18 -41.43 -13.62 21.41
N VAL A 19 -42.48 -12.81 21.53
CA VAL A 19 -42.71 -11.64 20.67
C VAL A 19 -41.92 -10.49 21.27
N PRO A 20 -40.74 -10.11 20.72
CA PRO A 20 -39.93 -9.05 21.33
C PRO A 20 -40.66 -7.70 21.30
N PRO A 21 -40.48 -6.84 22.31
CA PRO A 21 -41.09 -5.51 22.34
C PRO A 21 -40.58 -4.64 21.18
N ASN A 22 -41.36 -3.62 20.83
CA ASN A 22 -41.00 -2.70 19.76
C ASN A 22 -39.91 -1.72 20.24
N TYR A 23 -38.71 -1.84 19.67
CA TYR A 23 -37.57 -0.98 19.98
C TYR A 23 -37.55 0.27 19.08
N SER A 24 -37.31 1.44 19.67
CA SER A 24 -37.06 2.69 18.94
C SER A 24 -35.59 2.91 18.61
N ARG A 25 -34.69 2.33 19.42
CA ARG A 25 -33.25 2.33 19.24
C ARG A 25 -32.73 0.90 19.20
N ILE A 26 -31.86 0.59 18.24
CA ILE A 26 -31.12 -0.67 18.15
C ILE A 26 -29.62 -0.36 18.22
N GLN A 27 -28.87 -1.14 19.00
CA GLN A 27 -27.41 -1.09 19.06
C GLN A 27 -26.85 -2.47 18.75
N ILE A 28 -25.78 -2.50 17.96
CA ILE A 28 -24.98 -3.69 17.69
C ILE A 28 -23.54 -3.33 18.06
N SER A 29 -22.98 -4.03 19.03
CA SER A 29 -21.62 -3.80 19.56
C SER A 29 -20.92 -5.09 20.00
N SER A 30 -21.54 -6.24 19.73
CA SER A 30 -21.04 -7.57 20.08
C SER A 30 -21.76 -8.64 19.25
N GLU A 31 -21.16 -9.83 19.15
CA GLU A 31 -21.77 -10.99 18.48
C GLU A 31 -23.13 -11.39 19.10
N GLU A 32 -23.26 -11.20 20.41
CA GLU A 32 -24.49 -11.46 21.17
C GLU A 32 -25.61 -10.47 20.81
N ASP A 33 -25.27 -9.21 20.50
CA ASP A 33 -26.24 -8.24 19.96
C ASP A 33 -26.73 -8.68 18.57
N THR A 34 -25.84 -9.15 17.69
CA THR A 34 -26.20 -9.72 16.39
C THR A 34 -27.11 -10.95 16.53
N LYS A 35 -26.77 -11.89 17.43
CA LYS A 35 -27.57 -13.09 17.71
C LYS A 35 -28.99 -12.76 18.16
N ARG A 36 -29.17 -11.71 18.98
CA ARG A 36 -30.49 -11.22 19.40
C ARG A 36 -31.24 -10.48 18.30
N LEU A 37 -30.53 -9.66 17.53
CA LEU A 37 -31.08 -8.92 16.40
C LEU A 37 -31.63 -9.87 15.33
N TYR A 38 -30.95 -11.00 15.05
CA TYR A 38 -31.45 -12.03 14.15
C TYR A 38 -32.88 -12.49 14.48
N CYS A 39 -33.15 -12.86 15.74
CA CYS A 39 -34.49 -13.24 16.20
C CYS A 39 -35.50 -12.09 16.11
N LEU A 40 -35.06 -10.85 16.35
CA LEU A 40 -35.90 -9.65 16.18
C LEU A 40 -36.31 -9.46 14.71
N LEU A 41 -35.38 -9.62 13.76
CA LEU A 41 -35.63 -9.47 12.32
C LEU A 41 -36.56 -10.55 11.75
N GLN A 42 -36.49 -11.80 12.24
CA GLN A 42 -37.49 -12.83 11.94
C GLN A 42 -38.91 -12.30 12.25
N SER A 43 -39.09 -11.74 13.44
CA SER A 43 -40.38 -11.19 13.89
C SER A 43 -40.81 -9.90 13.16
N TYR A 44 -39.87 -9.18 12.54
CA TYR A 44 -40.15 -8.02 11.67
C TYR A 44 -40.58 -8.42 10.25
N ILE A 45 -40.22 -9.62 9.78
CA ILE A 45 -40.74 -10.17 8.52
C ILE A 45 -42.17 -10.68 8.71
N GLU A 46 -42.50 -11.23 9.89
CA GLU A 46 -43.87 -11.65 10.23
C GLU A 46 -44.82 -10.46 10.43
N ASP A 47 -44.35 -9.38 11.08
CA ASP A 47 -45.10 -8.13 11.23
C ASP A 47 -44.22 -6.89 10.95
N PRO A 48 -44.20 -6.43 9.67
CA PRO A 48 -43.47 -5.23 9.27
C PRO A 48 -43.96 -3.92 9.90
N SER A 49 -45.07 -3.90 10.64
CA SER A 49 -45.47 -2.71 11.39
C SER A 49 -44.53 -2.44 12.58
N ARG A 50 -43.88 -3.49 13.12
CA ARG A 50 -43.01 -3.41 14.30
C ARG A 50 -41.63 -2.84 13.96
N ALA A 51 -41.11 -3.11 12.77
CA ALA A 51 -39.89 -2.49 12.25
C ALA A 51 -40.01 -0.94 12.12
N LYS A 52 -41.24 -0.42 11.97
CA LYS A 52 -41.52 1.02 11.86
C LYS A 52 -41.36 1.78 13.18
N ALA A 53 -41.17 1.08 14.30
CA ALA A 53 -40.80 1.70 15.57
C ALA A 53 -39.34 2.20 15.58
N VAL A 54 -38.45 1.56 14.82
CA VAL A 54 -37.00 1.84 14.84
C VAL A 54 -36.72 3.19 14.18
N THR A 55 -36.19 4.13 14.97
CA THR A 55 -35.82 5.49 14.53
C THR A 55 -34.34 5.80 14.70
N GLU A 56 -33.62 5.04 15.53
CA GLU A 56 -32.20 5.23 15.85
C GLU A 56 -31.44 3.90 15.77
N VAL A 57 -30.26 3.91 15.14
CA VAL A 57 -29.39 2.72 15.06
C VAL A 57 -27.96 3.09 15.44
N VAL A 58 -27.28 2.21 16.19
CA VAL A 58 -25.85 2.28 16.51
C VAL A 58 -25.17 1.01 16.01
N ILE A 59 -24.10 1.17 15.24
CA ILE A 59 -23.27 0.06 14.76
C ILE A 59 -21.82 0.32 15.19
N ASP A 60 -21.31 -0.55 16.06
CA ASP A 60 -19.89 -0.70 16.33
C ASP A 60 -19.44 -2.07 15.81
N ALA A 61 -18.65 -2.04 14.74
CA ALA A 61 -18.12 -3.23 14.08
C ALA A 61 -16.65 -3.53 14.46
N THR A 62 -16.03 -2.69 15.28
CA THR A 62 -14.59 -2.77 15.58
C THR A 62 -14.13 -4.09 16.19
N PRO A 63 -14.91 -4.81 17.05
CA PRO A 63 -14.48 -6.11 17.57
C PRO A 63 -14.33 -7.20 16.51
N TRP A 64 -14.90 -7.03 15.31
CA TRP A 64 -14.90 -8.04 14.26
C TRP A 64 -13.78 -7.89 13.23
N ILE A 65 -13.08 -6.74 13.22
CA ILE A 65 -12.09 -6.39 12.20
C ILE A 65 -10.84 -7.30 12.27
N TYR A 66 -10.37 -7.59 13.47
CA TYR A 66 -9.08 -8.28 13.69
C TYR A 66 -9.15 -9.82 13.65
N VAL A 67 -10.33 -10.41 13.45
CA VAL A 67 -10.54 -11.89 13.54
C VAL A 67 -10.25 -12.62 12.21
N SER A 68 -10.05 -11.89 11.10
CA SER A 68 -9.92 -12.45 9.75
C SER A 68 -8.50 -12.94 9.38
N THR A 69 -7.93 -13.88 10.13
CA THR A 69 -6.57 -14.44 9.87
C THR A 69 -6.50 -15.98 9.82
N SER A 70 -7.48 -16.64 9.17
CA SER A 70 -7.41 -18.07 8.86
C SER A 70 -7.85 -18.40 7.43
N LYS A 71 -7.03 -19.14 6.68
CA LYS A 71 -7.37 -19.65 5.34
C LYS A 71 -8.46 -20.71 5.45
N VAL A 72 -9.58 -20.47 4.78
CA VAL A 72 -10.67 -21.44 4.53
C VAL A 72 -10.56 -21.91 3.07
N PRO A 73 -10.96 -23.14 2.70
CA PRO A 73 -10.88 -23.63 1.32
C PRO A 73 -11.61 -22.75 0.29
N GLU A 74 -11.28 -22.93 -0.98
CA GLU A 74 -11.92 -22.23 -2.10
C GLU A 74 -13.43 -22.57 -2.17
N TYR A 75 -14.24 -21.60 -2.59
CA TYR A 75 -15.67 -21.50 -2.30
C TYR A 75 -16.59 -22.48 -3.05
N ASP A 76 -15.99 -23.45 -3.75
CA ASP A 76 -16.60 -24.33 -4.75
C ASP A 76 -16.81 -25.78 -4.26
N GLU A 77 -16.25 -26.16 -3.10
CA GLU A 77 -16.46 -27.49 -2.49
C GLU A 77 -17.86 -27.69 -1.87
N LEU A 78 -18.68 -26.64 -1.78
CA LEU A 78 -20.07 -26.74 -1.32
C LEU A 78 -21.02 -27.01 -2.50
N PRO A 79 -21.81 -28.11 -2.48
CA PRO A 79 -22.57 -28.55 -3.64
C PRO A 79 -23.62 -27.51 -4.08
N THR A 80 -23.51 -27.08 -5.34
CA THR A 80 -24.33 -26.02 -5.95
C THR A 80 -25.80 -26.40 -6.12
N SER A 81 -26.18 -27.66 -5.88
CA SER A 81 -27.55 -28.15 -6.06
C SER A 81 -27.95 -29.26 -5.07
N MET A 82 -28.91 -28.93 -4.20
CA MET A 82 -29.96 -29.86 -3.77
C MET A 82 -31.28 -29.07 -3.76
N GLY A 83 -32.37 -29.72 -4.18
CA GLY A 83 -33.66 -29.05 -4.42
C GLY A 83 -34.36 -28.64 -3.14
N TYR A 84 -34.71 -27.36 -2.99
CA TYR A 84 -35.43 -26.81 -1.85
C TYR A 84 -36.79 -26.21 -2.27
N GLU A 85 -37.72 -27.06 -2.70
CA GLU A 85 -39.13 -26.69 -2.87
C GLU A 85 -40.10 -27.46 -1.93
N GLU A 86 -39.65 -28.54 -1.26
CA GLU A 86 -40.57 -29.47 -0.55
C GLU A 86 -40.57 -29.38 0.99
N LEU A 87 -39.75 -28.52 1.62
CA LEU A 87 -39.59 -28.50 3.10
C LEU A 87 -39.82 -27.13 3.78
N GLY A 88 -41.10 -26.78 3.92
CA GLY A 88 -41.61 -26.11 5.13
C GLY A 88 -41.41 -24.60 5.28
N ASP A 89 -42.06 -24.05 6.32
CA ASP A 89 -42.19 -22.62 6.59
C ASP A 89 -41.20 -22.13 7.67
N GLN A 90 -39.92 -22.51 7.52
CA GLN A 90 -38.84 -22.20 8.46
C GLN A 90 -38.46 -20.69 8.40
N PRO A 91 -38.22 -20.01 9.54
CA PRO A 91 -37.84 -18.59 9.57
C PRO A 91 -36.60 -18.22 8.72
N GLU A 92 -35.64 -19.14 8.62
CA GLU A 92 -34.40 -19.03 7.86
C GLU A 92 -34.70 -18.89 6.36
N ILE A 93 -35.66 -19.68 5.86
CA ILE A 93 -36.12 -19.65 4.48
C ILE A 93 -36.84 -18.32 4.19
N ARG A 94 -37.61 -17.80 5.16
CA ARG A 94 -38.27 -16.48 5.03
C ARG A 94 -37.27 -15.33 4.95
N LEU A 95 -36.24 -15.33 5.81
CA LEU A 95 -35.15 -14.34 5.76
C LEU A 95 -34.36 -14.39 4.43
N ARG A 96 -34.00 -15.59 3.96
CA ARG A 96 -33.32 -15.77 2.66
C ARG A 96 -34.21 -15.33 1.48
N ARG A 97 -35.50 -15.68 1.50
CA ARG A 97 -36.47 -15.22 0.49
C ARG A 97 -36.60 -13.70 0.49
N TYR A 98 -36.62 -13.05 1.66
CA TYR A 98 -36.60 -11.59 1.76
C TYR A 98 -35.31 -11.00 1.19
N ALA A 99 -34.13 -11.52 1.58
CA ALA A 99 -32.83 -11.07 1.08
C ALA A 99 -32.72 -11.14 -0.46
N ARG A 100 -33.14 -12.27 -1.07
CA ARG A 100 -33.20 -12.43 -2.54
C ARG A 100 -34.16 -11.42 -3.20
N ASN A 101 -35.27 -11.09 -2.54
CA ASN A 101 -36.26 -10.13 -3.03
C ASN A 101 -35.82 -8.66 -2.91
N LEU A 102 -34.72 -8.33 -2.22
CA LEU A 102 -34.19 -6.97 -2.13
C LEU A 102 -33.57 -6.46 -3.45
N GLN A 103 -33.27 -7.35 -4.40
CA GLN A 103 -32.73 -6.99 -5.73
C GLN A 103 -31.46 -6.13 -5.65
N LEU A 104 -30.48 -6.55 -4.83
CA LEU A 104 -29.24 -5.79 -4.55
C LEU A 104 -28.21 -5.80 -5.70
N GLY A 105 -28.60 -6.30 -6.89
CA GLY A 105 -27.70 -6.80 -7.92
C GLY A 105 -27.25 -8.24 -7.63
N ASP A 106 -26.93 -9.00 -8.68
CA ASP A 106 -26.80 -10.47 -8.59
C ASP A 106 -25.70 -10.90 -7.62
N GLU A 107 -24.52 -10.29 -7.70
CA GLU A 107 -23.37 -10.63 -6.85
C GLU A 107 -23.61 -10.31 -5.36
N THR A 108 -24.09 -9.09 -5.04
CA THR A 108 -24.39 -8.70 -3.65
C THR A 108 -25.52 -9.55 -3.07
N SER A 109 -26.54 -9.86 -3.87
CA SER A 109 -27.66 -10.73 -3.45
C SER A 109 -27.20 -12.17 -3.21
N ALA A 110 -26.33 -12.70 -4.08
CA ALA A 110 -25.73 -14.03 -3.93
C ALA A 110 -24.81 -14.11 -2.69
N LYS A 111 -23.98 -13.09 -2.43
CA LYS A 111 -23.14 -13.02 -1.21
C LYS A 111 -24.00 -13.07 0.06
N VAL A 112 -25.04 -12.24 0.16
CA VAL A 112 -25.93 -12.23 1.34
C VAL A 112 -26.71 -13.55 1.48
N ASP A 113 -27.23 -14.14 0.39
CA ASP A 113 -27.90 -15.45 0.47
C ASP A 113 -26.95 -16.60 0.83
N LYS A 114 -25.70 -16.57 0.37
CA LYS A 114 -24.66 -17.57 0.72
C LYS A 114 -24.30 -17.49 2.20
N ILE A 115 -24.07 -16.29 2.74
CA ILE A 115 -23.84 -16.07 4.18
C ILE A 115 -25.03 -16.57 5.03
N LEU A 116 -26.26 -16.20 4.65
CA LEU A 116 -27.46 -16.66 5.36
C LEU A 116 -27.70 -18.17 5.20
N SER A 117 -27.19 -18.80 4.14
CA SER A 117 -27.24 -20.26 3.98
C SER A 117 -26.31 -21.00 4.93
N TRP A 118 -25.17 -20.42 5.30
CA TRP A 118 -24.17 -21.08 6.13
C TRP A 118 -24.61 -21.26 7.58
N LYS A 119 -25.34 -20.29 8.15
CA LYS A 119 -25.83 -20.40 9.53
C LYS A 119 -26.80 -21.57 9.75
N TYR A 120 -27.47 -22.05 8.69
CA TYR A 120 -28.28 -23.27 8.74
C TYR A 120 -27.43 -24.54 8.98
N TRP A 121 -26.19 -24.58 8.48
CA TRP A 121 -25.25 -25.69 8.63
C TRP A 121 -24.29 -25.56 9.83
N GLU A 122 -24.31 -24.41 10.53
CA GLU A 122 -23.47 -24.13 11.70
C GLU A 122 -23.66 -25.17 12.83
N TYR A 123 -24.84 -25.80 12.89
CA TYR A 123 -25.18 -26.89 13.81
C TYR A 123 -24.35 -28.17 13.65
N GLU A 124 -23.75 -28.41 12.47
CA GLU A 124 -22.95 -29.62 12.22
C GLU A 124 -21.43 -29.39 12.30
N PHE A 125 -20.92 -28.19 12.02
CA PHE A 125 -19.48 -27.99 11.73
C PHE A 125 -18.71 -26.91 12.55
N LYS A 126 -19.35 -26.10 13.41
CA LYS A 126 -18.66 -25.09 14.27
C LYS A 126 -17.60 -24.22 13.55
N LEU A 127 -18.01 -23.46 12.54
CA LEU A 127 -17.11 -22.59 11.76
C LEU A 127 -16.99 -21.18 12.37
N GLN A 128 -15.77 -20.69 12.57
CA GLN A 128 -15.50 -19.33 13.10
C GLN A 128 -15.72 -18.24 12.03
N LYS A 129 -16.98 -17.87 11.75
CA LYS A 129 -17.35 -16.79 10.80
C LYS A 129 -18.50 -15.88 11.28
N GLU A 130 -18.56 -15.57 12.57
CA GLU A 130 -19.62 -14.72 13.15
C GLU A 130 -19.63 -13.27 12.63
N SER A 131 -18.49 -12.77 12.14
CA SER A 131 -18.33 -11.45 11.52
C SER A 131 -19.09 -11.32 10.19
N GLU A 132 -18.93 -12.29 9.28
CA GLU A 132 -19.65 -12.33 7.99
C GLU A 132 -21.16 -12.42 8.19
N PHE A 133 -21.61 -13.19 9.19
CA PHE A 133 -23.03 -13.23 9.56
C PHE A 133 -23.53 -11.86 10.04
N SER A 134 -22.77 -11.16 10.89
CA SER A 134 -23.13 -9.83 11.41
C SER A 134 -23.34 -8.80 10.29
N ILE A 135 -22.53 -8.87 9.22
CA ILE A 135 -22.68 -8.04 8.02
C ILE A 135 -24.02 -8.27 7.30
N ALA A 136 -24.45 -9.53 7.12
CA ALA A 136 -25.75 -9.83 6.51
C ALA A 136 -26.94 -9.34 7.37
N ILE A 137 -26.81 -9.38 8.69
CA ILE A 137 -27.84 -8.90 9.63
C ILE A 137 -27.99 -7.37 9.60
N ILE A 138 -26.90 -6.61 9.43
CA ILE A 138 -26.96 -5.15 9.26
C ILE A 138 -27.75 -4.76 7.99
N ILE A 139 -27.52 -5.46 6.88
CA ILE A 139 -28.23 -5.24 5.60
C ILE A 139 -29.74 -5.49 5.77
N LEU A 140 -30.11 -6.55 6.48
CA LEU A 140 -31.51 -6.88 6.76
C LEU A 140 -32.16 -5.87 7.72
N LEU A 141 -31.44 -5.39 8.74
CA LEU A 141 -31.91 -4.33 9.63
C LEU A 141 -32.25 -3.04 8.86
N PHE A 142 -31.32 -2.56 8.03
CA PHE A 142 -31.49 -1.33 7.28
C PHE A 142 -32.60 -1.41 6.22
N SER A 143 -32.83 -2.58 5.61
CA SER A 143 -33.89 -2.78 4.61
C SER A 143 -35.28 -2.93 5.23
N LEU A 144 -35.41 -3.55 6.41
CA LEU A 144 -36.70 -3.68 7.12
C LEU A 144 -37.13 -2.39 7.83
N CYS A 145 -36.19 -1.57 8.31
CA CYS A 145 -36.49 -0.42 9.17
C CYS A 145 -36.62 0.91 8.39
N GLU A 146 -37.76 1.10 7.72
CA GLU A 146 -38.09 2.30 6.91
C GLU A 146 -37.98 3.66 7.64
N ASN A 147 -37.93 3.68 8.98
CA ASN A 147 -38.07 4.88 9.82
C ASN A 147 -36.77 5.36 10.49
N ILE A 148 -35.62 4.73 10.20
CA ILE A 148 -34.32 5.17 10.72
C ILE A 148 -34.08 6.63 10.32
N SER A 149 -33.91 7.47 11.34
CA SER A 149 -33.74 8.93 11.27
C SER A 149 -32.40 9.40 11.81
N THR A 150 -31.75 8.58 12.64
CA THR A 150 -30.43 8.84 13.23
C THR A 150 -29.60 7.56 13.22
N LEU A 151 -28.33 7.67 12.81
CA LEU A 151 -27.41 6.54 12.66
C LEU A 151 -26.04 6.89 13.25
N TYR A 152 -25.53 6.03 14.12
CA TYR A 152 -24.16 6.10 14.65
C TYR A 152 -23.36 4.94 14.07
N ILE A 153 -22.18 5.23 13.54
CA ILE A 153 -21.33 4.25 12.85
C ILE A 153 -19.89 4.36 13.39
N ALA A 154 -19.31 3.26 13.84
CA ALA A 154 -17.88 3.17 14.10
C ALA A 154 -17.07 3.14 12.79
N GLU A 155 -15.76 3.22 12.87
CA GLU A 155 -14.87 3.12 11.72
C GLU A 155 -14.98 1.79 10.96
N ASN A 156 -14.55 1.80 9.69
CA ASN A 156 -14.21 0.59 8.92
C ASN A 156 -15.33 -0.45 8.71
N LEU A 157 -16.54 0.02 8.32
CA LEU A 157 -17.62 -0.84 7.81
C LEU A 157 -17.16 -1.74 6.65
N GLN A 158 -17.50 -3.03 6.74
CA GLN A 158 -17.09 -4.06 5.78
C GLN A 158 -18.10 -4.26 4.64
N GLN A 159 -17.62 -4.79 3.51
CA GLN A 159 -18.49 -5.27 2.43
C GLN A 159 -19.22 -6.57 2.82
N PRO A 160 -20.45 -6.84 2.35
CA PRO A 160 -21.30 -6.00 1.47
C PRO A 160 -22.12 -4.85 2.11
N VAL A 161 -21.92 -4.43 3.37
CA VAL A 161 -22.72 -3.32 3.95
C VAL A 161 -22.52 -2.02 3.16
N VAL A 162 -21.27 -1.76 2.78
CA VAL A 162 -20.84 -0.56 2.05
C VAL A 162 -21.52 -0.45 0.68
N ASP A 163 -21.49 -1.52 -0.13
CA ASP A 163 -22.21 -1.60 -1.42
C ASP A 163 -23.71 -1.31 -1.25
N PHE A 164 -24.33 -1.90 -0.22
CA PHE A 164 -25.75 -1.72 0.06
C PHE A 164 -26.08 -0.26 0.41
N MET A 165 -25.26 0.41 1.24
CA MET A 165 -25.45 1.82 1.58
C MET A 165 -25.23 2.75 0.38
N ILE A 166 -24.22 2.49 -0.46
CA ILE A 166 -23.99 3.27 -1.70
C ILE A 166 -25.17 3.09 -2.68
N LYS A 167 -25.66 1.86 -2.84
CA LYS A 167 -26.87 1.57 -3.61
C LYS A 167 -28.11 2.25 -2.99
N ALA A 168 -28.20 2.43 -1.67
CA ALA A 168 -29.28 3.22 -1.05
C ALA A 168 -29.16 4.72 -1.34
N ASN A 169 -27.95 5.28 -1.18
CA ASN A 169 -27.64 6.70 -1.35
C ASN A 169 -27.86 7.20 -2.79
N TYR A 170 -27.49 6.38 -3.79
CA TYR A 170 -27.62 6.72 -5.21
C TYR A 170 -28.95 6.24 -5.86
N ALA A 171 -29.98 5.94 -5.06
CA ALA A 171 -31.27 5.39 -5.51
C ALA A 171 -31.13 4.13 -6.41
N GLN A 172 -30.14 3.30 -6.07
CA GLN A 172 -29.68 2.07 -6.72
C GLN A 172 -30.77 0.99 -6.88
N MET A 173 -31.73 1.00 -5.96
CA MET A 173 -32.69 -0.06 -5.69
C MET A 173 -34.12 0.40 -5.96
N LYS A 174 -35.00 -0.53 -6.31
CA LYS A 174 -36.44 -0.30 -6.54
C LYS A 174 -37.17 0.33 -5.33
N SER A 175 -36.66 0.12 -4.12
CA SER A 175 -37.14 0.74 -2.89
C SER A 175 -35.93 0.99 -1.99
N PRO A 176 -35.23 2.13 -2.16
CA PRO A 176 -33.99 2.37 -1.45
C PRO A 176 -34.27 2.62 0.05
N PRO A 177 -33.50 2.02 0.96
CA PRO A 177 -33.63 2.23 2.40
C PRO A 177 -33.00 3.55 2.84
N LEU A 178 -33.05 3.84 4.14
CA LEU A 178 -32.42 5.01 4.79
C LEU A 178 -32.85 6.39 4.28
N GLN A 179 -33.89 6.50 3.44
CA GLN A 179 -34.32 7.79 2.83
C GLN A 179 -34.85 8.82 3.84
N LYS A 180 -35.12 8.41 5.08
CA LYS A 180 -35.56 9.29 6.20
C LYS A 180 -34.42 9.65 7.17
N LEU A 181 -33.19 9.20 6.89
CA LEU A 181 -32.00 9.45 7.71
C LEU A 181 -31.63 10.94 7.69
N LYS A 182 -31.66 11.57 8.87
CA LYS A 182 -31.39 13.00 9.09
C LYS A 182 -30.03 13.26 9.71
N ASN A 183 -29.64 12.46 10.69
CA ASN A 183 -28.43 12.67 11.48
C ASN A 183 -27.51 11.46 11.37
N VAL A 184 -26.24 11.68 11.04
CA VAL A 184 -25.21 10.63 11.07
C VAL A 184 -24.03 11.11 11.90
N ARG A 185 -23.55 10.28 12.83
CA ARG A 185 -22.30 10.50 13.54
C ARG A 185 -21.35 9.33 13.36
N PHE A 186 -20.14 9.63 12.89
CA PHE A 186 -19.00 8.72 12.92
C PHE A 186 -18.25 8.92 14.24
N PHE A 187 -17.79 7.84 14.85
CA PHE A 187 -17.10 7.85 16.15
C PHE A 187 -16.09 6.71 16.22
N ALA A 188 -15.03 6.86 17.03
CA ALA A 188 -14.11 5.78 17.36
C ALA A 188 -14.82 4.66 18.16
N GLY A 189 -14.77 3.41 17.70
CA GLY A 189 -15.41 2.26 18.31
C GLY A 189 -14.73 1.70 19.57
N ALA A 190 -15.26 0.60 20.11
CA ALA A 190 -14.87 0.02 21.39
C ALA A 190 -13.52 -0.71 21.40
N GLN A 191 -12.77 -0.72 20.30
CA GLN A 191 -11.38 -1.23 20.24
C GLN A 191 -10.35 -0.13 19.97
N SER A 192 -10.78 1.08 19.62
CA SER A 192 -9.88 2.20 19.33
C SER A 192 -9.34 2.78 20.65
N ASP A 193 -8.05 3.13 20.69
CA ASP A 193 -7.41 3.66 21.90
C ASP A 193 -7.85 5.10 22.16
N GLU A 194 -8.51 5.37 23.30
CA GLU A 194 -9.03 6.71 23.67
C GLU A 194 -7.95 7.80 23.76
N ARG A 195 -6.65 7.47 23.67
CA ARG A 195 -5.53 8.40 23.64
C ARG A 195 -5.16 8.89 22.22
N PHE A 196 -5.50 8.13 21.18
CA PHE A 196 -5.04 8.37 19.80
C PHE A 196 -6.21 8.70 18.85
N TYR A 197 -5.91 9.37 17.73
CA TYR A 197 -6.87 9.49 16.63
C TYR A 197 -7.13 8.14 15.98
N THR A 198 -8.38 7.92 15.60
CA THR A 198 -8.82 6.73 14.87
C THR A 198 -8.73 6.99 13.37
N ALA A 199 -7.76 6.35 12.72
CA ALA A 199 -7.54 6.43 11.27
C ALA A 199 -8.76 5.89 10.50
N CYS A 200 -9.35 6.70 9.62
CA CYS A 200 -10.57 6.36 8.91
C CYS A 200 -10.59 6.94 7.48
N ASP A 201 -11.15 6.19 6.52
CA ASP A 201 -11.53 6.74 5.22
C ASP A 201 -12.80 7.60 5.38
N ILE A 202 -12.56 8.88 5.67
CA ILE A 202 -13.57 9.90 5.94
C ILE A 202 -14.40 10.22 4.68
N LEU A 203 -13.77 10.20 3.50
CA LEU A 203 -14.46 10.47 2.24
C LEU A 203 -15.39 9.32 1.85
N ARG A 204 -14.93 8.07 1.93
CA ARG A 204 -15.77 6.88 1.72
C ARG A 204 -16.95 6.85 2.69
N SER A 205 -16.71 7.19 3.96
CA SER A 205 -17.75 7.29 4.99
C SER A 205 -18.86 8.28 4.61
N ILE A 206 -18.50 9.44 4.04
CA ILE A 206 -19.47 10.43 3.51
C ILE A 206 -20.13 9.94 2.21
N GLN A 207 -19.42 9.18 1.38
CA GLN A 207 -19.93 8.60 0.13
C GLN A 207 -21.14 7.68 0.38
N LEU A 208 -21.21 7.05 1.56
CA LEU A 208 -22.35 6.19 1.98
C LEU A 208 -23.67 6.94 2.18
N ILE A 209 -23.65 8.27 2.38
CA ILE A 209 -24.82 9.03 2.89
C ILE A 209 -25.13 10.36 2.17
N HIS A 210 -24.16 10.99 1.50
CA HIS A 210 -24.24 12.42 1.17
C HIS A 210 -25.45 12.88 0.31
N ARG A 211 -26.02 12.03 -0.53
CA ARG A 211 -27.16 12.36 -1.43
C ARG A 211 -28.53 12.02 -0.83
N LEU A 212 -28.59 11.34 0.32
CA LEU A 212 -29.84 10.95 0.97
C LEU A 212 -30.76 12.17 1.17
N PRO A 213 -32.05 12.08 0.78
CA PRO A 213 -32.91 13.25 0.60
C PRO A 213 -33.28 13.96 1.92
N ALA A 214 -33.18 13.26 3.05
CA ALA A 214 -33.49 13.79 4.38
C ALA A 214 -32.26 14.20 5.21
N LEU A 215 -31.03 14.01 4.71
CA LEU A 215 -29.81 14.22 5.49
C LEU A 215 -29.65 15.71 5.87
N GLU A 216 -29.62 16.00 7.17
CA GLU A 216 -29.46 17.35 7.73
C GLU A 216 -28.09 17.54 8.40
N THR A 217 -27.54 16.50 9.05
CA THR A 217 -26.39 16.62 9.96
C THR A 217 -25.40 15.47 9.78
N VAL A 218 -24.13 15.81 9.63
CA VAL A 218 -23.00 14.88 9.71
C VAL A 218 -22.07 15.35 10.82
N ALA A 219 -21.67 14.43 11.71
CA ALA A 219 -20.75 14.71 12.80
C ALA A 219 -19.61 13.67 12.88
N MET A 220 -18.44 14.09 13.31
CA MET A 220 -17.23 13.28 13.46
C MET A 220 -16.50 13.65 14.76
N ASP A 221 -16.02 12.67 15.51
CA ASP A 221 -15.33 12.89 16.80
C ASP A 221 -14.23 11.83 17.04
N GLY A 222 -12.98 12.27 17.22
CA GLY A 222 -11.83 11.41 17.50
C GLY A 222 -11.15 10.75 16.29
N MET A 223 -11.33 11.29 15.09
CA MET A 223 -10.88 10.65 13.83
C MET A 223 -9.62 11.31 13.26
N SER A 224 -8.86 10.57 12.44
CA SER A 224 -7.84 11.13 11.52
C SER A 224 -8.06 10.71 10.07
N ASP A 225 -7.64 11.54 9.11
CA ASP A 225 -7.67 11.17 7.69
C ASP A 225 -6.58 10.15 7.32
N TYR A 226 -7.01 9.08 6.67
CA TYR A 226 -6.13 8.03 6.16
C TYR A 226 -6.45 7.72 4.70
N GLN A 227 -5.41 7.68 3.86
CA GLN A 227 -5.38 7.29 2.44
C GLN A 227 -6.73 7.23 1.71
N ALA A 228 -7.18 8.37 1.16
CA ALA A 228 -8.40 8.45 0.36
C ALA A 228 -8.23 9.37 -0.86
N ASP A 229 -8.76 8.98 -2.02
CA ASP A 229 -8.80 9.84 -3.21
C ASP A 229 -9.92 10.90 -3.11
N HIS A 230 -9.57 12.13 -3.45
CA HIS A 230 -10.40 13.32 -3.34
C HIS A 230 -11.24 13.59 -4.59
N GLN A 231 -11.04 12.88 -5.71
CA GLN A 231 -11.66 13.19 -7.01
C GLN A 231 -13.15 12.81 -7.12
N PHE A 232 -13.73 12.06 -6.17
CA PHE A 232 -15.07 11.47 -6.29
C PHE A 232 -16.26 12.42 -6.05
N PHE A 233 -16.06 13.58 -5.41
CA PHE A 233 -17.17 14.43 -4.98
C PHE A 233 -17.45 15.61 -5.91
N VAL A 234 -18.71 15.75 -6.30
CA VAL A 234 -19.22 16.94 -6.99
C VAL A 234 -19.79 17.92 -5.95
N PRO A 235 -19.35 19.19 -5.92
CA PRO A 235 -19.92 20.22 -5.05
C PRO A 235 -21.43 20.39 -5.24
N GLU A 236 -22.10 20.94 -4.22
CA GLU A 236 -23.54 21.24 -4.25
C GLU A 236 -24.46 20.04 -4.57
N THR A 237 -24.02 18.80 -4.31
CA THR A 237 -24.86 17.59 -4.49
C THR A 237 -25.58 17.17 -3.21
N GLY A 238 -25.00 17.41 -2.05
CA GLY A 238 -25.51 16.94 -0.75
C GLY A 238 -26.58 17.85 -0.14
N ASN A 239 -27.41 17.26 0.73
CA ASN A 239 -28.52 17.95 1.40
C ASN A 239 -28.20 18.41 2.83
N MET A 240 -27.05 17.98 3.38
CA MET A 240 -26.62 18.30 4.74
C MET A 240 -26.48 19.81 4.97
N LYS A 241 -26.84 20.25 6.19
CA LYS A 241 -26.87 21.65 6.61
C LYS A 241 -25.90 21.96 7.76
N ARG A 242 -25.57 20.93 8.55
CA ARG A 242 -24.69 20.98 9.71
C ARG A 242 -23.54 19.99 9.50
N LEU A 243 -22.32 20.47 9.59
CA LEU A 243 -21.10 19.65 9.62
C LEU A 243 -20.31 19.98 10.90
N GLU A 244 -20.17 19.00 11.78
CA GLU A 244 -19.51 19.14 13.09
C GLU A 244 -18.32 18.17 13.20
N ILE A 245 -17.11 18.72 13.26
CA ILE A 245 -15.85 17.96 13.36
C ILE A 245 -15.17 18.39 14.65
N THR A 246 -15.02 17.47 15.61
CA THR A 246 -14.44 17.75 16.94
C THR A 246 -13.34 16.78 17.27
N HIS A 247 -12.31 17.23 17.99
CA HIS A 247 -11.17 16.41 18.44
C HIS A 247 -10.62 15.50 17.32
N SER A 248 -10.42 16.04 16.12
CA SER A 248 -10.09 15.25 14.92
C SER A 248 -8.98 15.90 14.11
N ASP A 249 -8.11 15.06 13.55
CA ASP A 249 -6.95 15.42 12.74
C ASP A 249 -7.30 15.21 11.26
N ILE A 250 -7.87 16.23 10.62
CA ILE A 250 -8.33 16.14 9.22
C ILE A 250 -7.63 17.21 8.38
N SER A 251 -6.84 16.78 7.41
CA SER A 251 -6.02 17.67 6.58
C SER A 251 -6.88 18.65 5.73
N PRO A 252 -6.37 19.87 5.43
CA PRO A 252 -7.18 20.95 4.83
C PRO A 252 -7.76 20.64 3.44
N SER A 253 -7.18 19.69 2.72
CA SER A 253 -7.66 19.16 1.44
C SER A 253 -9.01 18.45 1.60
N PHE A 254 -9.11 17.47 2.50
CA PHE A 254 -10.36 16.75 2.76
C PHE A 254 -11.42 17.65 3.37
N LEU A 255 -11.06 18.52 4.32
CA LEU A 255 -11.97 19.54 4.84
C LEU A 255 -12.58 20.40 3.73
N SER A 256 -11.76 20.83 2.76
CA SER A 256 -12.25 21.59 1.59
C SER A 256 -13.25 20.81 0.75
N VAL A 257 -13.02 19.51 0.52
CA VAL A 257 -13.96 18.62 -0.18
C VAL A 257 -15.26 18.47 0.61
N MET A 258 -15.18 18.13 1.90
CA MET A 258 -16.33 17.94 2.79
C MET A 258 -17.25 19.17 2.84
N ILE A 259 -16.66 20.36 2.94
CA ILE A 259 -17.39 21.64 2.93
C ILE A 259 -18.04 21.91 1.56
N SER A 260 -17.47 21.46 0.45
CA SER A 260 -18.01 21.70 -0.90
C SER A 260 -19.25 20.86 -1.24
N ILE A 261 -19.40 19.66 -0.65
CA ILE A 261 -20.48 18.71 -0.93
C ILE A 261 -21.90 19.27 -0.74
N PRO A 262 -22.27 19.93 0.37
CA PRO A 262 -23.63 20.45 0.58
C PRO A 262 -24.05 21.55 -0.42
N LYS A 263 -25.36 21.68 -0.66
CA LYS A 263 -25.97 22.77 -1.46
C LYS A 263 -26.00 24.13 -0.75
N ALA A 264 -26.07 24.09 0.58
CA ALA A 264 -26.23 25.26 1.43
C ALA A 264 -25.90 24.89 2.88
N LEU A 265 -24.62 24.92 3.24
CA LEU A 265 -24.19 24.71 4.63
C LEU A 265 -24.68 25.89 5.47
N GLU A 266 -25.41 25.61 6.55
CA GLU A 266 -25.92 26.62 7.49
C GLU A 266 -25.07 26.70 8.77
N GLU A 267 -24.39 25.60 9.12
CA GLU A 267 -23.60 25.46 10.35
C GLU A 267 -22.31 24.66 10.07
N PHE A 268 -21.15 25.24 10.34
CA PHE A 268 -19.85 24.54 10.30
C PHE A 268 -19.13 24.69 11.64
N LYS A 269 -18.62 23.57 12.17
CA LYS A 269 -17.74 23.55 13.34
C LYS A 269 -16.52 22.67 13.08
N LEU A 270 -15.35 23.20 13.41
CA LEU A 270 -14.08 22.47 13.39
C LEU A 270 -13.30 22.77 14.67
N SER A 271 -12.89 21.71 15.36
CA SER A 271 -11.91 21.71 16.44
C SER A 271 -10.93 20.56 16.20
N ILE A 272 -9.66 20.91 16.03
CA ILE A 272 -8.54 19.96 15.90
C ILE A 272 -7.86 19.75 17.26
N GLY A 273 -7.07 18.69 17.40
CA GLY A 273 -6.29 18.42 18.62
C GLY A 273 -7.02 17.60 19.68
N GLY A 274 -6.36 17.43 20.83
CA GLY A 274 -6.90 16.77 22.02
C GLY A 274 -6.77 15.23 22.05
N LEU A 275 -6.07 14.66 21.08
CA LEU A 275 -5.62 13.26 20.98
C LEU A 275 -4.22 13.22 20.33
N TRP A 276 -3.54 12.08 20.42
CA TRP A 276 -2.24 11.83 19.80
C TRP A 276 -2.34 11.23 18.39
N THR A 277 -1.41 11.61 17.52
CA THR A 277 -1.13 10.91 16.26
C THR A 277 -0.29 9.65 16.53
N LEU A 278 -0.40 8.63 15.68
CA LEU A 278 0.29 7.34 15.86
C LEU A 278 1.79 7.39 15.49
N ASP A 279 2.19 8.38 14.70
CA ASP A 279 3.55 8.59 14.20
C ASP A 279 4.26 9.82 14.83
N GLY A 280 3.54 10.59 15.66
CA GLY A 280 4.04 11.84 16.26
C GLY A 280 4.07 13.02 15.29
N ALA A 281 3.38 12.96 14.14
CA ALA A 281 3.16 14.13 13.29
C ALA A 281 2.22 15.15 13.96
N ASP A 282 2.41 16.44 13.69
CA ASP A 282 1.55 17.52 14.21
C ASP A 282 0.66 18.11 13.10
N THR A 283 -0.59 18.45 13.44
CA THR A 283 -1.64 18.86 12.52
C THR A 283 -1.42 20.27 11.98
N SER A 284 -0.70 20.40 10.86
CA SER A 284 -0.53 21.69 10.18
C SER A 284 -1.83 22.17 9.52
N SER A 285 -2.62 22.98 10.25
CA SER A 285 -3.82 23.62 9.71
C SER A 285 -3.46 24.83 8.84
N GLU A 286 -4.07 24.92 7.66
CA GLU A 286 -4.05 26.12 6.82
C GLU A 286 -5.47 26.71 6.71
N PRO A 287 -5.84 27.70 7.55
CA PRO A 287 -7.20 28.25 7.61
C PRO A 287 -7.73 28.83 6.29
N PHE A 288 -6.83 29.28 5.41
CA PHE A 288 -7.19 29.82 4.10
C PHE A 288 -7.95 28.81 3.20
N TYR A 289 -7.57 27.54 3.20
CA TYR A 289 -8.24 26.54 2.34
C TYR A 289 -9.68 26.25 2.83
N ILE A 290 -9.85 26.14 4.15
CA ILE A 290 -11.17 26.01 4.81
C ILE A 290 -12.04 27.22 4.44
N ALA A 291 -11.51 28.44 4.54
CA ALA A 291 -12.25 29.66 4.21
C ALA A 291 -12.63 29.75 2.72
N ARG A 292 -11.73 29.33 1.82
CA ARG A 292 -11.98 29.24 0.37
C ARG A 292 -13.17 28.32 0.05
N ALA A 293 -13.30 27.19 0.75
CA ALA A 293 -14.44 26.29 0.61
C ALA A 293 -15.72 26.88 1.24
N LEU A 294 -15.63 27.49 2.44
CA LEU A 294 -16.76 28.15 3.10
C LEU A 294 -17.33 29.33 2.29
N TYR A 295 -16.53 29.96 1.41
CA TYR A 295 -17.00 31.06 0.56
C TYR A 295 -18.14 30.66 -0.40
N ALA A 296 -18.25 29.39 -0.79
CA ALA A 296 -19.42 28.87 -1.52
C ALA A 296 -20.71 29.12 -0.71
N HIS A 297 -20.66 28.86 0.60
CA HIS A 297 -21.76 28.96 1.55
C HIS A 297 -21.97 30.34 2.16
N ARG A 298 -21.30 31.39 1.68
CA ARG A 298 -21.41 32.76 2.23
C ARG A 298 -22.84 33.32 2.31
N HIS A 299 -23.75 32.80 1.49
CA HIS A 299 -25.17 33.17 1.48
C HIS A 299 -26.07 32.21 2.29
N SER A 300 -25.56 31.12 2.87
CA SER A 300 -26.31 30.17 3.72
C SER A 300 -25.77 30.06 5.14
N LEU A 301 -24.45 30.19 5.34
CA LEU A 301 -23.76 29.99 6.60
C LEU A 301 -24.22 31.00 7.67
N ARG A 302 -24.61 30.48 8.84
CA ARG A 302 -25.12 31.26 9.98
C ARG A 302 -24.22 31.19 11.20
N VAL A 303 -23.55 30.05 11.38
CA VAL A 303 -22.64 29.77 12.50
C VAL A 303 -21.33 29.23 11.93
N LEU A 304 -20.23 29.78 12.40
CA LEU A 304 -18.87 29.30 12.17
C LEU A 304 -18.18 29.16 13.52
N ASP A 305 -17.76 27.94 13.87
CA ASP A 305 -16.91 27.67 15.03
C ASP A 305 -15.59 27.05 14.53
N LEU A 306 -14.46 27.72 14.76
CA LEU A 306 -13.16 27.37 14.17
C LEU A 306 -12.04 27.50 15.20
N ASP A 307 -11.77 26.40 15.90
CA ASP A 307 -10.65 26.26 16.85
C ASP A 307 -9.52 25.46 16.20
N VAL A 308 -8.59 26.19 15.59
CA VAL A 308 -7.42 25.67 14.87
C VAL A 308 -6.23 26.60 15.07
N ASP A 309 -5.02 26.05 15.06
CA ASP A 309 -3.80 26.85 15.21
C ASP A 309 -3.06 27.08 13.88
N VAL A 310 -2.15 28.06 13.91
CA VAL A 310 -1.22 28.39 12.83
C VAL A 310 0.20 28.23 13.35
N GLY A 311 0.92 27.22 12.86
CA GLY A 311 2.35 27.03 13.15
C GLY A 311 2.67 26.37 14.50
N ALA A 312 1.83 25.45 14.99
CA ALA A 312 2.14 24.59 16.14
C ALA A 312 3.32 23.64 15.87
N GLY A 313 3.46 23.19 14.61
CA GLY A 313 4.41 22.16 14.16
C GLY A 313 5.89 22.52 14.33
N VAL A 314 6.43 22.25 15.52
CA VAL A 314 7.87 22.19 15.76
C VAL A 314 8.43 21.02 14.92
N ASN A 315 9.32 21.35 13.98
CA ASN A 315 9.77 20.48 12.87
C ASN A 315 8.85 20.41 11.64
N ALA A 316 8.15 21.50 11.32
CA ALA A 316 7.79 21.79 9.93
C ALA A 316 9.08 21.91 9.07
N VAL A 317 9.55 20.80 8.49
CA VAL A 317 10.71 20.74 7.58
C VAL A 317 10.32 21.32 6.22
N ASP A 318 10.26 22.65 6.17
CA ASP A 318 10.15 23.51 4.98
C ASP A 318 9.41 22.88 3.79
N TRP A 319 8.15 22.45 4.03
CA TRP A 319 7.19 22.15 2.98
C TRP A 319 6.76 23.46 2.30
N VAL A 320 7.72 24.09 1.61
CA VAL A 320 7.43 25.07 0.56
C VAL A 320 6.46 24.37 -0.38
N VAL A 321 5.21 24.85 -0.41
CA VAL A 321 4.20 24.40 -1.38
C VAL A 321 4.77 24.70 -2.75
N ASP A 322 5.38 23.69 -3.37
CA ASP A 322 6.06 23.86 -4.64
C ASP A 322 4.98 24.18 -5.68
N ARG A 323 4.98 25.43 -6.17
CA ARG A 323 4.05 25.84 -7.23
C ARG A 323 4.42 25.24 -8.60
N ASN A 324 5.32 24.26 -8.59
CA ASN A 324 5.59 23.27 -9.64
C ASN A 324 5.13 21.84 -9.22
N TYR A 325 4.13 21.70 -8.34
CA TYR A 325 3.17 20.59 -8.44
C TYR A 325 2.44 20.67 -9.80
N GLU A 326 3.18 20.41 -10.88
CA GLU A 326 2.58 19.75 -12.05
C GLU A 326 2.06 18.41 -11.54
N GLU A 327 0.80 18.09 -11.85
CA GLU A 327 0.04 17.03 -11.21
C GLU A 327 0.79 15.69 -11.34
N GLU A 328 1.39 15.21 -10.24
CA GLU A 328 1.95 13.85 -10.17
C GLU A 328 0.77 12.88 -10.36
N GLU A 329 0.70 12.27 -11.55
CA GLU A 329 -0.37 11.32 -11.93
C GLU A 329 -0.12 9.96 -11.24
N ASP A 330 0.08 9.99 -9.91
CA ASP A 330 0.38 8.85 -9.05
C ASP A 330 -0.86 8.03 -8.75
N GLY A 331 -0.87 6.79 -9.26
CA GLY A 331 -1.47 5.64 -8.60
C GLY A 331 -2.97 5.65 -8.32
N THR A 332 -3.71 6.72 -8.62
CA THR A 332 -5.12 6.87 -8.27
C THR A 332 -6.05 6.37 -9.37
N ASP A 333 -5.63 6.40 -10.64
CA ASP A 333 -6.53 6.02 -11.74
C ASP A 333 -6.89 4.52 -11.73
N TRP A 334 -6.11 3.63 -11.09
CA TRP A 334 -6.55 2.22 -10.92
C TRP A 334 -7.61 2.05 -9.82
N GLU A 335 -7.54 2.79 -8.71
CA GLU A 335 -8.63 2.84 -7.73
C GLU A 335 -9.89 3.48 -8.34
N ILE A 336 -9.73 4.54 -9.13
CA ILE A 336 -10.82 5.18 -9.87
C ILE A 336 -11.42 4.22 -10.91
N LYS A 337 -10.60 3.39 -11.58
CA LYS A 337 -11.02 2.42 -12.62
C LYS A 337 -11.73 1.20 -12.04
N ASP A 338 -11.25 0.66 -10.92
CA ASP A 338 -11.93 -0.43 -10.20
C ASP A 338 -13.24 0.05 -9.55
N GLN A 339 -13.24 1.24 -8.93
CA GLN A 339 -14.47 1.88 -8.45
C GLN A 339 -15.44 2.25 -9.59
N LEU A 340 -14.95 2.66 -10.76
CA LEU A 340 -15.76 2.95 -11.96
C LEU A 340 -16.55 1.73 -12.42
N ASP A 341 -15.91 0.56 -12.44
CA ASP A 341 -16.53 -0.69 -12.84
C ASP A 341 -17.43 -1.28 -11.73
N LEU A 342 -17.15 -0.99 -10.45
CA LEU A 342 -18.05 -1.30 -9.32
C LEU A 342 -19.37 -0.51 -9.34
N TYR A 343 -19.34 0.80 -9.67
CA TYR A 343 -20.54 1.68 -9.58
C TYR A 343 -21.24 1.95 -10.92
N GLY A 344 -20.66 1.48 -12.02
CA GLY A 344 -21.15 1.66 -13.38
C GLY A 344 -20.75 3.01 -13.98
N ARG A 345 -20.02 2.94 -15.10
CA ARG A 345 -19.35 4.07 -15.78
C ARG A 345 -20.24 5.31 -16.00
N ASP A 346 -21.53 5.12 -16.27
CA ASP A 346 -22.49 6.23 -16.47
C ASP A 346 -22.61 7.19 -15.28
N ARG A 347 -22.45 6.72 -14.03
CA ARG A 347 -22.62 7.57 -12.85
C ARG A 347 -21.46 8.53 -12.66
N LEU A 348 -20.22 8.03 -12.71
CA LEU A 348 -19.05 8.91 -12.68
C LEU A 348 -18.93 9.73 -13.97
N ALA A 349 -19.42 9.25 -15.13
CA ALA A 349 -19.47 10.03 -16.35
C ALA A 349 -20.47 11.22 -16.26
N LEU A 350 -21.57 11.07 -15.50
CA LEU A 350 -22.49 12.17 -15.18
C LEU A 350 -21.84 13.15 -14.19
N ASP A 351 -21.23 12.65 -13.12
CA ASP A 351 -20.61 13.48 -12.09
C ASP A 351 -19.34 14.22 -12.61
N LYS A 352 -18.44 13.57 -13.37
CA LYS A 352 -17.29 14.24 -14.05
C LYS A 352 -17.76 15.27 -15.10
N LYS A 353 -18.92 15.07 -15.76
CA LYS A 353 -19.53 16.08 -16.66
C LYS A 353 -19.99 17.36 -15.95
N ILE A 354 -20.30 17.29 -14.65
CA ILE A 354 -20.77 18.42 -13.85
C ILE A 354 -19.60 19.06 -13.07
N SER A 355 -18.67 18.23 -12.58
CA SER A 355 -17.44 18.68 -11.91
C SER A 355 -16.54 19.51 -12.83
N THR A 356 -16.38 19.11 -14.09
CA THR A 356 -15.57 19.87 -15.09
C THR A 356 -16.09 21.29 -15.39
N ALA A 357 -17.28 21.67 -14.93
CA ALA A 357 -17.78 23.05 -14.99
C ALA A 357 -17.34 23.93 -13.79
N HIS A 358 -16.98 23.33 -12.64
CA HIS A 358 -16.81 24.03 -11.36
C HIS A 358 -15.36 24.39 -11.02
N LYS A 359 -14.75 25.23 -11.85
CA LYS A 359 -13.52 25.95 -11.43
C LYS A 359 -13.90 27.09 -10.48
N MET A 360 -13.69 26.90 -9.16
CA MET A 360 -13.79 27.97 -8.16
C MET A 360 -12.73 29.05 -8.39
N GLY A 361 -13.06 30.06 -9.20
CA GLY A 361 -12.13 31.11 -9.60
C GLY A 361 -12.18 32.36 -8.72
N GLY A 362 -11.02 33.00 -8.54
CA GLY A 362 -10.94 34.44 -8.24
C GLY A 362 -10.88 34.87 -6.78
N VAL A 363 -10.95 33.97 -5.80
CA VAL A 363 -10.70 34.31 -4.39
C VAL A 363 -9.23 34.73 -4.22
N LYS A 364 -9.00 35.89 -3.59
CA LYS A 364 -7.64 36.38 -3.30
C LYS A 364 -7.03 35.60 -2.12
N GLU A 365 -5.75 35.28 -2.25
CA GLU A 365 -4.96 34.57 -1.23
C GLU A 365 -4.65 35.48 -0.04
N TYR A 366 -4.88 34.97 1.18
CA TYR A 366 -4.77 35.70 2.46
C TYR A 366 -4.09 34.88 3.57
N THR A 367 -3.29 33.87 3.19
CA THR A 367 -2.55 32.99 4.10
C THR A 367 -1.70 33.78 5.12
N PRO A 368 -1.67 33.36 6.40
CA PRO A 368 -2.33 32.18 6.99
C PRO A 368 -3.79 32.42 7.44
N THR A 369 -4.38 33.59 7.19
CA THR A 369 -5.72 33.94 7.68
C THR A 369 -6.85 33.37 6.82
N ILE A 370 -8.06 33.30 7.41
CA ILE A 370 -9.31 32.99 6.69
C ILE A 370 -9.77 34.11 5.73
N GLY A 371 -9.15 35.29 5.76
CA GLY A 371 -9.58 36.43 4.95
C GLY A 371 -10.90 37.10 5.41
N PRO A 372 -11.53 37.93 4.55
CA PRO A 372 -12.66 38.77 4.94
C PRO A 372 -13.98 38.00 5.15
N LEU A 373 -14.57 38.12 6.33
CA LEU A 373 -15.89 37.57 6.67
C LEU A 373 -17.06 38.52 6.40
N HIS A 374 -16.83 39.78 6.03
CA HIS A 374 -17.92 40.72 5.70
C HIS A 374 -18.77 40.28 4.49
N ASP A 375 -18.22 39.42 3.64
CA ASP A 375 -18.90 38.80 2.49
C ASP A 375 -19.94 37.71 2.87
N PHE A 376 -20.12 37.43 4.17
CA PHE A 376 -21.03 36.42 4.71
C PHE A 376 -22.27 37.07 5.36
N PRO A 377 -23.22 37.65 4.60
CA PRO A 377 -24.34 38.46 5.12
C PRO A 377 -25.41 37.70 5.93
N ARG A 378 -25.22 36.40 6.18
CA ARG A 378 -26.05 35.58 7.08
C ARG A 378 -25.32 35.06 8.30
N LEU A 379 -24.01 35.30 8.43
CA LEU A 379 -23.24 34.89 9.59
C LEU A 379 -23.69 35.71 10.81
N THR A 380 -24.23 35.02 11.81
CA THR A 380 -24.77 35.58 13.05
C THR A 380 -23.93 35.18 14.27
N HIS A 381 -23.28 34.02 14.22
CA HIS A 381 -22.44 33.51 15.28
C HIS A 381 -21.06 33.17 14.72
N LEU A 382 -20.01 33.76 15.30
CA LEU A 382 -18.61 33.46 14.99
C LEU A 382 -17.87 33.12 16.28
N SER A 383 -17.25 31.95 16.32
CA SER A 383 -16.23 31.60 17.30
C SER A 383 -14.95 31.25 16.53
N ILE A 384 -13.82 31.89 16.85
CA ILE A 384 -12.58 31.71 16.09
C ILE A 384 -11.31 32.01 16.91
N GLY A 385 -10.23 31.28 16.65
CA GLY A 385 -8.90 31.61 17.16
C GLY A 385 -8.33 32.92 16.59
N ILE A 386 -7.52 33.64 17.38
CA ILE A 386 -6.91 34.91 16.94
C ILE A 386 -6.01 34.75 15.70
N MET A 387 -5.18 33.70 15.63
CA MET A 387 -4.22 33.54 14.53
C MET A 387 -4.91 33.32 13.17
N PRO A 388 -5.90 32.43 13.02
CA PRO A 388 -6.73 32.35 11.80
C PRO A 388 -7.40 33.67 11.38
N LEU A 389 -7.63 34.61 12.31
CA LEU A 389 -8.32 35.87 12.04
C LEU A 389 -7.38 37.03 11.70
N LEU A 390 -6.19 37.11 12.30
CA LEU A 390 -5.27 38.27 12.19
C LEU A 390 -3.85 37.95 11.68
N GLY A 391 -3.36 36.71 11.81
CA GLY A 391 -2.03 36.30 11.34
C GLY A 391 -1.19 35.56 12.40
N GLU A 392 -0.06 34.97 11.97
CA GLU A 392 0.88 34.24 12.84
C GLU A 392 1.77 35.17 13.67
N TYR A 393 2.31 34.65 14.79
CA TYR A 393 3.20 35.37 15.70
C TYR A 393 4.68 35.03 15.49
N LEU A 394 5.52 36.07 15.36
CA LEU A 394 6.93 36.01 15.73
C LEU A 394 7.08 35.94 17.26
N GLY A 395 8.01 35.11 17.72
CA GLY A 395 8.41 35.01 19.11
C GLY A 395 9.72 34.24 19.25
N GLY A 396 10.53 34.60 20.25
CA GLY A 396 11.75 33.86 20.57
C GLY A 396 11.41 32.59 21.36
N TYR A 397 12.03 31.47 20.97
CA TYR A 397 11.93 30.21 21.69
C TYR A 397 12.60 30.28 23.07
N ASP A 398 12.03 29.57 24.03
CA ASP A 398 12.67 29.29 25.32
C ASP A 398 13.47 27.98 25.31
N GLN A 399 13.96 27.55 26.48
CA GLN A 399 14.81 26.37 26.63
C GLN A 399 14.14 25.03 26.25
N TYR A 400 12.82 25.02 26.01
CA TYR A 400 12.05 23.84 25.59
C TYR A 400 11.42 24.01 24.19
N GLY A 401 11.70 25.12 23.49
CA GLY A 401 11.16 25.37 22.16
C GLY A 401 9.84 26.15 22.10
N PHE A 402 9.31 26.65 23.23
CA PHE A 402 8.06 27.42 23.21
C PHE A 402 8.30 28.92 23.03
N LYS A 403 7.54 29.57 22.13
CA LYS A 403 7.59 31.02 21.90
C LYS A 403 7.14 31.75 23.19
N LYS A 404 7.91 32.72 23.72
CA LYS A 404 7.52 33.53 24.90
C LYS A 404 6.96 34.93 24.57
N PRO A 405 5.99 35.45 25.35
CA PRO A 405 5.44 36.79 25.16
C PRO A 405 6.44 37.89 25.63
N PRO A 406 6.31 39.14 25.15
CA PRO A 406 5.29 39.62 24.22
C PRO A 406 5.54 39.15 22.78
N TYR A 407 4.51 38.55 22.20
CA TYR A 407 4.44 38.16 20.81
C TYR A 407 4.26 39.39 19.91
N ARG A 408 4.63 39.26 18.64
CA ARG A 408 4.32 40.24 17.59
C ARG A 408 3.81 39.50 16.36
N LEU A 409 2.94 40.12 15.56
CA LEU A 409 2.55 39.55 14.28
C LEU A 409 3.76 39.49 13.34
N GLU A 410 3.94 38.38 12.63
CA GLU A 410 5.06 38.17 11.71
C GLU A 410 4.99 39.10 10.48
N LYS A 411 3.76 39.44 10.09
CA LYS A 411 3.42 40.45 9.08
C LYS A 411 2.26 41.29 9.65
N PRO A 412 2.20 42.62 9.42
CA PRO A 412 1.06 43.43 9.86
C PRO A 412 -0.26 42.83 9.36
N ALA A 413 -1.29 42.80 10.21
CA ALA A 413 -2.54 42.12 9.90
C ALA A 413 -3.11 42.62 8.55
N PRO A 414 -3.57 41.72 7.65
CA PRO A 414 -3.99 42.11 6.31
C PRO A 414 -5.26 42.99 6.29
N PHE A 415 -5.99 43.04 7.42
CA PHE A 415 -7.21 43.82 7.61
C PHE A 415 -7.30 44.36 9.05
N ARG A 416 -8.13 45.37 9.24
CA ARG A 416 -8.56 45.81 10.57
C ARG A 416 -9.71 44.92 11.06
N LEU A 417 -9.64 44.44 12.31
CA LEU A 417 -10.65 43.56 12.91
C LEU A 417 -12.10 44.09 12.78
N VAL A 418 -12.30 45.41 12.88
CA VAL A 418 -13.64 46.00 12.76
C VAL A 418 -14.15 46.11 11.31
N ASP A 419 -13.29 45.93 10.30
CA ASP A 419 -13.68 45.87 8.88
C ASP A 419 -13.80 44.42 8.37
N ILE A 420 -13.24 43.42 9.08
CA ILE A 420 -13.24 42.02 8.63
C ILE A 420 -14.56 41.29 8.94
N LEU A 421 -15.31 41.75 9.96
CA LEU A 421 -16.52 41.11 10.47
C LEU A 421 -17.81 41.59 9.75
N PRO A 422 -18.81 40.71 9.53
CA PRO A 422 -20.07 41.08 8.88
C PRO A 422 -21.02 41.81 9.83
N ALA A 423 -21.74 42.82 9.32
CA ALA A 423 -22.72 43.59 10.09
C ALA A 423 -23.95 42.77 10.56
N SER A 424 -24.13 41.53 10.08
CA SER A 424 -25.14 40.57 10.55
C SER A 424 -24.77 39.86 11.85
N LEU A 425 -23.53 40.02 12.34
CA LEU A 425 -23.01 39.27 13.48
C LEU A 425 -23.73 39.66 14.79
N GLU A 426 -24.25 38.67 15.51
CA GLU A 426 -24.91 38.82 16.81
C GLU A 426 -24.05 38.32 17.98
N TYR A 427 -23.18 37.34 17.73
CA TYR A 427 -22.29 36.70 18.70
C TYR A 427 -20.87 36.60 18.15
N LEU A 428 -19.88 37.04 18.94
CA LEU A 428 -18.46 36.85 18.68
C LEU A 428 -17.79 36.15 19.88
N CYS A 429 -16.97 35.14 19.61
CA CYS A 429 -16.06 34.54 20.59
C CYS A 429 -14.65 34.44 20.00
N LEU A 430 -13.66 34.91 20.75
CA LEU A 430 -12.25 34.84 20.36
C LEU A 430 -11.53 33.79 21.23
N TYR A 431 -10.86 32.83 20.60
CA TYR A 431 -10.08 31.81 21.29
C TYR A 431 -8.61 32.22 21.35
N GLY A 432 -7.96 31.97 22.49
CA GLY A 432 -6.52 32.18 22.67
C GLY A 432 -6.08 33.64 22.85
N TYR A 433 -7.00 34.59 23.03
CA TYR A 433 -6.63 35.98 23.32
C TYR A 433 -6.33 36.21 24.80
N THR A 434 -5.19 36.86 25.07
CA THR A 434 -4.84 37.41 26.38
C THR A 434 -4.33 38.83 26.18
N ARG A 435 -4.91 39.81 26.90
CA ARG A 435 -4.50 41.21 26.77
C ARG A 435 -3.07 41.43 27.30
N GLY A 436 -2.23 42.07 26.49
CA GLY A 436 -0.82 42.31 26.80
C GLY A 436 0.15 41.23 26.33
N GLU A 437 -0.33 40.08 25.84
CA GLU A 437 0.55 39.04 25.27
C GLU A 437 0.96 39.35 23.83
N ASN A 438 0.14 40.04 23.04
CA ASN A 438 0.49 40.51 21.69
C ASN A 438 0.00 41.95 21.48
N PRO A 439 0.89 42.96 21.57
CA PRO A 439 0.49 44.36 21.44
C PRO A 439 -0.07 44.76 20.07
N ASP A 440 0.23 44.00 18.99
CA ASP A 440 -0.33 44.27 17.66
C ASP A 440 -1.79 43.80 17.58
N VAL A 441 -2.12 42.70 18.27
CA VAL A 441 -3.50 42.22 18.44
C VAL A 441 -4.28 43.14 19.39
N ASP A 442 -3.65 43.61 20.47
CA ASP A 442 -4.26 44.56 21.41
C ASP A 442 -4.73 45.85 20.71
N GLU A 443 -3.94 46.41 19.78
CA GLU A 443 -4.34 47.60 19.00
C GLU A 443 -5.62 47.34 18.17
N HIS A 444 -5.74 46.16 17.56
CA HIS A 444 -6.94 45.76 16.83
C HIS A 444 -8.16 45.52 17.74
N ILE A 445 -7.95 44.98 18.94
CA ILE A 445 -9.00 44.74 19.94
C ILE A 445 -9.50 46.06 20.52
N ASP A 446 -8.61 46.99 20.91
CA ASP A 446 -9.00 48.31 21.39
C ASP A 446 -9.72 49.13 20.31
N GLU A 447 -9.27 49.08 19.05
CA GLU A 447 -10.01 49.70 17.95
C GLU A 447 -11.42 49.10 17.78
N PHE A 448 -11.52 47.76 17.83
CA PHE A 448 -12.80 47.06 17.73
C PHE A 448 -13.75 47.43 18.88
N LEU A 449 -13.27 47.49 20.13
CA LEU A 449 -14.07 47.86 21.30
C LEU A 449 -14.66 49.28 21.19
N VAL A 450 -13.90 50.22 20.62
CA VAL A 450 -14.36 51.59 20.35
C VAL A 450 -15.37 51.64 19.20
N LYS A 451 -15.12 50.91 18.09
CA LYS A 451 -15.89 51.07 16.83
C LYS A 451 -17.04 50.07 16.64
N ARG A 452 -17.14 49.00 17.45
CA ARG A 452 -18.18 47.96 17.32
C ARG A 452 -19.61 48.50 17.30
N GLY A 453 -19.93 49.53 18.10
CA GLY A 453 -21.27 50.11 18.17
C GLY A 453 -21.71 50.88 16.91
N GLU A 454 -20.75 51.36 16.10
CA GLU A 454 -21.03 51.99 14.80
C GLU A 454 -21.09 50.94 13.68
N ARG A 455 -20.17 49.97 13.69
CA ARG A 455 -19.93 49.06 12.55
C ARG A 455 -20.63 47.71 12.62
N LEU A 456 -20.96 47.23 13.81
CA LEU A 456 -21.56 45.92 14.05
C LEU A 456 -22.84 46.08 14.90
N PRO A 457 -23.88 46.76 14.39
CA PRO A 457 -25.03 47.20 15.17
C PRO A 457 -25.90 46.05 15.72
N ASN A 458 -25.73 44.82 15.23
CA ASN A 458 -26.45 43.64 15.69
C ASN A 458 -25.71 42.85 16.78
N LEU A 459 -24.45 43.21 17.11
CA LEU A 459 -23.58 42.42 17.98
C LEU A 459 -23.99 42.56 19.45
N LYS A 460 -24.62 41.50 19.98
CA LYS A 460 -25.19 41.42 21.34
C LYS A 460 -24.22 40.83 22.36
N VAL A 461 -23.40 39.87 21.94
CA VAL A 461 -22.52 39.10 22.82
C VAL A 461 -21.10 39.09 22.26
N VAL A 462 -20.13 39.37 23.13
CA VAL A 462 -18.70 39.20 22.84
C VAL A 462 -18.09 38.39 23.99
N ARG A 463 -17.25 37.40 23.66
CA ARG A 463 -16.49 36.56 24.60
C ARG A 463 -15.03 36.44 24.14
N GLY A 464 -14.14 36.08 25.06
CA GLY A 464 -12.72 35.96 24.75
C GLY A 464 -11.94 37.27 24.79
N ILE A 465 -12.49 38.35 25.38
CA ILE A 465 -11.79 39.63 25.56
C ILE A 465 -11.56 39.92 27.04
N ASP A 466 -12.63 40.01 27.83
CA ASP A 466 -12.56 40.26 29.28
C ASP A 466 -12.20 38.98 30.08
N GLU A 467 -12.58 37.82 29.55
CA GLU A 467 -12.24 36.48 30.06
C GLU A 467 -11.61 35.68 28.89
N ARG A 468 -10.40 35.14 29.09
CA ARG A 468 -9.72 34.30 28.07
C ARG A 468 -10.52 33.00 27.88
N VAL A 469 -10.93 32.72 26.65
CA VAL A 469 -11.47 31.42 26.27
C VAL A 469 -10.32 30.60 25.68
N ARG A 470 -10.14 29.38 26.21
CA ARG A 470 -9.06 28.47 25.81
C ARG A 470 -9.12 28.13 24.32
N ASP A 471 -7.96 28.10 23.69
CA ASP A 471 -7.71 27.57 22.35
C ASP A 471 -6.93 26.24 22.42
N ILE A 472 -6.76 25.59 21.27
CA ILE A 472 -5.91 24.41 21.08
C ILE A 472 -4.53 24.51 21.75
N LYS A 473 -3.88 25.69 21.82
CA LYS A 473 -2.58 25.85 22.51
C LYS A 473 -2.64 25.48 23.99
N ASP A 474 -3.74 25.76 24.69
CA ASP A 474 -3.87 25.39 26.09
C ASP A 474 -4.01 23.88 26.28
N ILE A 475 -4.40 23.14 25.23
CA ILE A 475 -4.49 21.68 25.23
C ILE A 475 -3.12 21.08 24.94
N LEU A 476 -2.41 21.59 23.93
CA LEU A 476 -1.04 21.20 23.62
C LEU A 476 -0.09 21.52 24.79
N HIS A 477 -0.34 22.60 25.52
CA HIS A 477 0.40 22.94 26.74
C HIS A 477 0.07 21.97 27.89
N ASP A 478 -1.21 21.65 28.13
CA ASP A 478 -1.60 20.62 29.12
C ASP A 478 -0.98 19.24 28.78
N MET A 479 -0.92 18.88 27.49
CA MET A 479 -0.31 17.63 27.00
C MET A 479 1.21 17.62 27.22
N ALA A 480 1.93 18.67 26.81
CA ALA A 480 3.37 18.78 27.02
C ALA A 480 3.74 18.82 28.52
N LEU A 481 2.92 19.47 29.36
CA LEU A 481 3.09 19.45 30.82
C LEU A 481 2.85 18.06 31.44
N ALA A 482 2.14 17.15 30.75
CA ALA A 482 1.97 15.76 31.17
C ALA A 482 3.13 14.84 30.73
N GLU A 483 3.90 15.22 29.71
CA GLU A 483 5.10 14.48 29.28
C GLU A 483 6.36 14.85 30.09
N VAL A 484 6.51 16.13 30.46
CA VAL A 484 7.78 16.72 30.94
C VAL A 484 8.23 16.26 32.35
N ASP A 485 7.47 15.40 33.04
CA ASP A 485 7.74 14.97 34.42
C ASP A 485 8.37 13.56 34.55
N GLU A 486 9.00 13.04 33.49
CA GLU A 486 9.76 11.76 33.54
C GLU A 486 10.80 11.74 34.68
N ASP A 487 11.47 12.87 34.97
CA ASP A 487 12.44 12.97 36.07
C ASP A 487 11.79 12.85 37.46
N GLU A 488 10.63 13.49 37.72
CA GLU A 488 9.92 13.27 39.01
C GLU A 488 9.35 11.84 39.06
N LEU A 489 8.94 11.25 37.93
CA LEU A 489 8.50 9.85 37.84
C LEU A 489 9.63 8.85 38.14
N TYR A 490 10.82 9.06 37.59
CA TYR A 490 11.99 8.20 37.77
C TYR A 490 12.54 8.29 39.22
N HIS A 491 12.49 9.49 39.81
CA HIS A 491 12.76 9.66 41.24
C HIS A 491 11.67 9.03 42.13
N LEU A 492 10.39 9.12 41.76
CA LEU A 492 9.30 8.45 42.50
C LEU A 492 9.36 6.92 42.41
N GLN A 493 9.80 6.35 41.29
CA GLN A 493 9.98 4.89 41.14
C GLN A 493 11.04 4.32 42.10
N LEU A 494 12.04 5.13 42.49
CA LEU A 494 13.03 4.74 43.50
C LEU A 494 12.43 4.74 44.92
N ASP A 495 11.61 5.73 45.28
CA ASP A 495 10.95 5.80 46.60
C ASP A 495 9.84 4.74 46.78
N ILE A 496 9.13 4.37 45.70
CA ILE A 496 8.02 3.38 45.72
C ILE A 496 8.46 2.00 46.23
N GLN A 497 9.75 1.65 46.17
CA GLN A 497 10.26 0.41 46.76
C GLN A 497 10.39 0.43 48.30
N THR A 498 10.10 1.57 48.97
CA THR A 498 10.42 1.75 50.41
C THR A 498 9.26 2.18 51.32
N ASP A 499 8.23 2.88 50.83
CA ASP A 499 7.07 3.30 51.67
C ASP A 499 5.70 3.19 50.94
N PRO A 500 4.76 2.35 51.41
CA PRO A 500 3.37 2.30 50.92
C PRO A 500 2.61 3.63 50.99
N GLN A 501 2.99 4.58 51.85
CA GLN A 501 2.37 5.92 51.94
C GLN A 501 2.63 6.77 50.68
N SER A 502 3.69 6.50 49.92
CA SER A 502 4.04 7.27 48.70
C SER A 502 3.07 7.01 47.54
N THR A 503 2.76 5.74 47.24
CA THR A 503 1.74 5.35 46.24
C THR A 503 0.38 6.01 46.52
N LEU A 504 0.08 6.10 47.81
CA LEU A 504 -1.12 6.69 48.39
C LEU A 504 -1.22 8.20 48.16
N LEU A 505 -0.10 8.92 48.19
CA LEU A 505 -0.05 10.35 47.88
C LEU A 505 -0.16 10.61 46.36
N LEU A 506 0.48 9.76 45.55
CA LEU A 506 0.42 9.82 44.08
C LEU A 506 -1.03 9.75 43.56
N VAL A 507 -1.81 8.79 44.08
CA VAL A 507 -3.24 8.63 43.74
C VAL A 507 -4.08 9.87 44.12
N LYS A 508 -3.67 10.69 45.09
CA LYS A 508 -4.34 11.98 45.39
C LYS A 508 -3.86 13.15 44.55
N LYS A 509 -2.58 13.18 44.17
CA LYS A 509 -2.02 14.17 43.23
C LYS A 509 -2.75 14.05 41.87
N LEU A 510 -2.84 12.84 41.35
CA LEU A 510 -3.42 12.55 40.03
C LEU A 510 -4.96 12.49 40.04
N GLY A 511 -5.57 12.08 41.15
CA GLY A 511 -6.99 11.70 41.20
C GLY A 511 -8.04 12.82 41.31
N THR A 512 -7.67 14.11 41.23
CA THR A 512 -8.63 15.22 41.47
C THR A 512 -8.53 16.41 40.50
N ALA A 513 -8.57 16.15 39.19
CA ALA A 513 -8.79 17.20 38.17
C ALA A 513 -9.73 16.72 37.04
N PRO A 514 -11.06 16.69 37.25
CA PRO A 514 -12.02 16.33 36.21
C PRO A 514 -12.23 17.51 35.24
N LEU A 515 -11.19 17.86 34.47
CA LEU A 515 -11.28 18.80 33.35
C LEU A 515 -12.04 18.16 32.18
N ARG A 516 -13.35 17.97 32.36
CA ARG A 516 -14.32 17.86 31.27
C ARG A 516 -14.52 19.24 30.62
N ASP A 517 -13.42 19.79 30.13
CA ASP A 517 -13.43 20.89 29.19
C ASP A 517 -14.11 20.44 27.90
N ARG A 518 -14.56 21.38 27.09
CA ARG A 518 -15.26 21.09 25.82
C ARG A 518 -14.32 20.59 24.70
N HIS A 519 -13.01 20.62 24.96
CA HIS A 519 -11.92 20.46 23.99
C HIS A 519 -10.91 19.33 24.31
N CYS A 520 -10.91 18.79 25.54
CA CYS A 520 -9.97 17.73 25.91
C CYS A 520 -10.73 16.39 25.99
N ARG A 521 -10.29 15.41 25.20
CA ARG A 521 -10.92 14.08 25.14
C ARG A 521 -10.28 13.08 26.10
N MET A 522 -9.01 13.27 26.45
CA MET A 522 -8.23 12.33 27.26
C MET A 522 -8.73 12.20 28.71
N PRO A 523 -9.05 10.98 29.19
CA PRO A 523 -9.06 10.69 30.61
C PRO A 523 -7.61 10.53 31.10
N ILE A 524 -7.21 11.27 32.15
CA ILE A 524 -5.86 11.14 32.74
C ILE A 524 -5.78 9.85 33.57
N HIS A 525 -5.63 8.72 32.88
CA HIS A 525 -5.12 7.47 33.43
C HIS A 525 -3.64 7.34 33.08
N ALA A 526 -2.82 7.03 34.08
CA ALA A 526 -1.37 7.17 34.00
C ALA A 526 -0.71 6.28 32.93
N PHE A 527 0.43 6.75 32.40
CA PHE A 527 1.35 5.94 31.61
C PHE A 527 1.86 4.74 32.44
N CYS A 528 1.23 3.58 32.27
CA CYS A 528 1.87 2.31 32.58
C CYS A 528 2.68 1.87 31.37
N VAL A 529 4.01 1.92 31.49
CA VAL A 529 4.91 1.21 30.58
C VAL A 529 4.75 -0.29 30.84
N THR A 530 4.07 -0.98 29.93
CA THR A 530 4.04 -2.44 29.81
C THR A 530 4.42 -2.76 28.38
N GLU A 531 5.64 -3.22 28.11
CA GLU A 531 5.99 -4.66 28.18
C GLU A 531 4.86 -5.55 27.68
N MET A 532 5.04 -6.14 26.49
CA MET A 532 4.17 -7.18 25.94
C MET A 532 4.36 -8.50 26.69
N SER A 533 3.92 -8.54 27.95
CA SER A 533 3.70 -9.76 28.72
C SER A 533 2.24 -10.22 28.59
N GLN A 534 1.97 -11.51 28.83
CA GLN A 534 0.69 -12.14 28.53
C GLN A 534 -0.25 -12.21 29.74
N ASP A 535 -1.56 -12.25 29.41
CA ASP A 535 -2.74 -12.54 30.25
C ASP A 535 -3.28 -11.47 31.25
N PRO A 536 -4.60 -11.51 31.56
CA PRO A 536 -5.31 -10.40 32.22
C PRO A 536 -5.74 -10.67 33.69
N PHE A 537 -6.53 -9.73 34.24
CA PHE A 537 -7.20 -9.67 35.56
C PHE A 537 -6.37 -9.17 36.76
N ILE A 538 -6.80 -8.04 37.36
CA ILE A 538 -7.29 -7.89 38.75
C ILE A 538 -7.75 -6.43 39.00
N ASN A 539 -8.40 -6.12 40.13
CA ASN A 539 -9.29 -4.95 40.31
C ASN A 539 -9.15 -4.27 41.70
N LEU A 540 -9.44 -2.95 41.78
CA LEU A 540 -9.82 -2.12 42.96
C LEU A 540 -8.83 -1.79 44.13
N SER A 541 -8.41 -0.50 44.20
CA SER A 541 -8.79 0.50 45.24
C SER A 541 -7.94 0.88 46.51
N GLN A 542 -8.01 2.20 46.86
CA GLN A 542 -8.00 2.89 48.20
C GLN A 542 -6.76 3.55 48.91
N GLN A 543 -6.99 4.84 49.28
CA GLN A 543 -6.72 5.61 50.54
C GLN A 543 -5.32 6.12 51.05
N ILE A 544 -5.11 7.44 50.91
CA ILE A 544 -3.95 8.38 51.04
C ILE A 544 -3.33 8.73 52.44
N ILE A 545 -2.01 9.08 52.52
CA ILE A 545 -1.28 10.13 53.34
C ILE A 545 0.26 10.08 52.98
N PHE A 546 1.21 11.04 53.16
CA PHE A 546 1.30 12.54 53.13
C PHE A 546 2.78 13.10 53.27
N SER A 547 3.13 14.29 52.71
CA SER A 547 4.41 15.10 52.92
C SER A 547 5.69 14.64 52.16
N SER A 548 6.87 15.33 52.05
CA SER A 548 7.42 16.66 52.50
C SER A 548 8.52 17.29 51.54
N LYS A 549 9.58 18.03 52.01
CA LYS A 549 10.62 18.84 51.24
C LYS A 549 11.82 19.32 52.15
N PRO A 550 12.92 20.05 51.72
CA PRO A 550 13.77 20.10 50.48
C PRO A 550 15.33 20.38 50.69
N ALA A 551 16.16 20.52 49.61
CA ALA A 551 16.99 21.73 49.25
C ALA A 551 18.47 21.61 48.71
N THR A 552 18.88 22.61 47.87
CA THR A 552 20.24 23.15 47.48
C THR A 552 20.96 22.73 46.16
N ARG A 553 22.01 23.49 45.74
CA ARG A 553 22.66 23.65 44.38
C ARG A 553 24.19 24.00 44.51
N PRO A 554 24.92 24.61 43.52
CA PRO A 554 25.50 24.22 42.19
C PRO A 554 27.08 24.24 42.25
N PRO A 555 27.97 24.74 41.33
CA PRO A 555 27.96 25.13 39.87
C PRO A 555 29.24 24.67 39.04
N ASP A 556 29.59 25.41 37.95
CA ASP A 556 30.93 25.59 37.28
C ASP A 556 31.52 24.48 36.35
N SER A 557 32.25 24.71 35.22
CA SER A 557 32.61 25.90 34.37
C SER A 557 33.35 25.44 33.04
N ILE A 558 33.23 26.01 31.80
CA ILE A 558 33.91 27.19 31.12
C ILE A 558 34.80 26.85 29.84
N LEU A 559 34.96 27.80 28.87
CA LEU A 559 35.86 27.90 27.65
C LEU A 559 35.52 27.10 26.33
N SER A 560 36.10 27.40 25.13
CA SER A 560 35.84 28.53 24.16
C SER A 560 36.73 28.54 22.86
N ILE A 561 36.44 29.44 21.88
CA ILE A 561 37.30 29.95 20.74
C ILE A 561 37.33 29.05 19.44
N TYR A 562 37.16 29.52 18.17
CA TYR A 562 37.90 30.51 17.33
C TYR A 562 37.03 31.44 16.42
N HIS A 563 37.66 32.39 15.69
CA HIS A 563 37.04 33.57 15.03
C HIS A 563 37.85 34.10 13.81
N VAL A 564 37.27 34.98 12.94
CA VAL A 564 37.83 35.93 11.89
C VAL A 564 36.92 35.91 10.61
N GLN A 565 36.17 36.94 10.17
CA GLN A 565 36.40 38.35 9.72
C GLN A 565 36.90 38.53 8.24
N PHE A 566 36.70 39.66 7.52
CA PHE A 566 35.47 40.36 7.02
C PHE A 566 35.84 41.41 5.90
N PHE A 567 34.86 42.14 5.32
CA PHE A 567 34.93 43.33 4.39
C PHE A 567 35.25 43.09 2.88
N GLY A 568 34.77 43.88 1.88
CA GLY A 568 33.74 44.95 1.86
C GLY A 568 33.46 45.69 0.50
N THR A 569 32.18 46.00 0.20
CA THR A 569 31.58 47.14 -0.59
C THR A 569 31.97 47.55 -2.05
N ALA A 570 31.03 47.31 -3.02
CA ALA A 570 30.37 48.26 -3.98
C ALA A 570 31.15 49.14 -5.04
N PRO A 571 30.49 49.84 -6.01
CA PRO A 571 29.41 49.50 -6.98
C PRO A 571 29.59 50.04 -8.45
N ARG A 572 28.77 49.60 -9.47
CA ARG A 572 28.10 50.44 -10.55
C ARG A 572 27.50 49.70 -11.79
N MET A 573 26.19 49.90 -12.03
CA MET A 573 25.44 50.12 -13.31
C MET A 573 25.40 49.07 -14.48
N PRO A 574 24.39 49.14 -15.42
CA PRO A 574 23.86 47.96 -16.13
C PRO A 574 23.81 48.01 -17.69
N LEU A 575 23.54 46.85 -18.33
CA LEU A 575 22.94 46.59 -19.68
C LEU A 575 22.93 45.05 -19.92
N PRO A 576 22.19 44.45 -20.89
CA PRO A 576 20.90 44.78 -21.51
C PRO A 576 19.83 43.65 -21.34
N ILE A 577 18.57 43.90 -21.71
CA ILE A 577 17.47 42.91 -21.61
C ILE A 577 17.47 41.90 -22.79
N PRO A 578 17.49 40.57 -22.56
CA PRO A 578 17.31 39.56 -23.62
C PRO A 578 15.89 39.53 -24.20
N ARG A 579 15.75 39.36 -25.51
CA ARG A 579 14.44 39.15 -26.16
C ARG A 579 14.03 37.67 -26.06
N HIS A 580 12.93 37.37 -25.40
CA HIS A 580 12.41 36.00 -25.29
C HIS A 580 12.11 35.38 -26.67
N HIS A 581 12.82 34.31 -27.01
CA HIS A 581 12.52 33.44 -28.14
C HIS A 581 11.52 32.36 -27.69
N VAL A 582 10.36 32.28 -28.35
CA VAL A 582 9.34 31.26 -28.04
C VAL A 582 9.80 29.89 -28.56
N LYS A 583 9.94 28.89 -27.67
CA LYS A 583 10.48 27.56 -28.01
C LYS A 583 9.57 26.77 -28.98
N THR A 584 8.28 27.05 -29.00
CA THR A 584 7.22 26.27 -29.69
C THR A 584 6.97 26.65 -31.15
N GLY A 585 7.50 27.76 -31.65
CA GLY A 585 7.25 28.24 -33.01
C GLY A 585 7.64 27.27 -34.15
N CYS A 586 6.94 27.36 -35.29
CA CYS A 586 7.17 26.52 -36.47
C CYS A 586 8.57 26.71 -37.10
N ARG A 587 9.07 25.69 -37.82
CA ARG A 587 10.45 25.68 -38.37
C ARG A 587 10.71 26.89 -39.29
N THR A 588 9.76 27.26 -40.14
CA THR A 588 9.88 28.43 -41.05
C THR A 588 9.93 29.76 -40.29
N CYS A 589 9.20 29.94 -39.18
CA CYS A 589 9.28 31.15 -38.36
C CYS A 589 10.58 31.21 -37.56
N LYS A 590 11.01 30.08 -36.96
CA LYS A 590 12.30 29.95 -36.26
C LYS A 590 13.48 30.31 -37.16
N ALA A 591 13.56 29.71 -38.36
CA ALA A 591 14.62 30.00 -39.33
C ALA A 591 14.65 31.48 -39.76
N ARG A 592 13.49 32.14 -39.84
CA ARG A 592 13.35 33.57 -40.13
C ARG A 592 13.61 34.50 -38.93
N LYS A 593 13.90 33.95 -37.73
CA LYS A 593 14.05 34.67 -36.46
C LYS A 593 12.86 35.60 -36.12
N ILE A 594 11.64 35.22 -36.52
CA ILE A 594 10.40 35.94 -36.18
C ILE A 594 9.55 35.13 -35.20
N LYS A 595 8.86 35.81 -34.27
CA LYS A 595 7.85 35.19 -33.41
C LYS A 595 6.82 34.44 -34.28
N CYS A 596 6.41 33.25 -33.86
CA CYS A 596 5.36 32.49 -34.51
C CYS A 596 3.98 32.85 -33.91
N ASP A 597 2.90 32.60 -34.64
CA ASP A 597 1.51 32.70 -34.14
C ASP A 597 0.92 31.33 -33.75
N GLU A 598 1.67 30.25 -33.97
CA GLU A 598 1.51 28.90 -33.42
C GLU A 598 0.17 28.18 -33.74
N ALA A 599 -0.63 28.74 -34.64
CA ALA A 599 -1.78 28.09 -35.24
C ALA A 599 -1.37 26.80 -35.99
N LYS A 600 -2.07 25.69 -35.68
CA LYS A 600 -1.96 24.40 -36.37
C LYS A 600 -3.09 24.28 -37.41
N PRO A 601 -2.89 23.55 -38.54
CA PRO A 601 -1.66 22.88 -38.96
C PRO A 601 -0.58 23.83 -39.52
N LEU A 602 -0.96 25.03 -40.00
CA LEU A 602 -0.05 26.01 -40.62
C LEU A 602 -0.19 27.37 -39.94
N CYS A 603 0.94 28.01 -39.58
CA CYS A 603 0.88 29.32 -38.93
C CYS A 603 0.44 30.43 -39.90
N LYS A 604 -0.37 31.37 -39.40
CA LYS A 604 -0.92 32.51 -40.17
C LYS A 604 0.18 33.38 -40.76
N ARG A 605 1.35 33.50 -40.10
CA ARG A 605 2.54 34.22 -40.64
C ARG A 605 3.18 33.55 -41.86
N CYS A 606 3.11 32.22 -41.98
CA CYS A 606 3.57 31.53 -43.19
C CYS A 606 2.56 31.69 -44.33
N VAL A 607 1.27 31.50 -44.03
CA VAL A 607 0.17 31.69 -44.99
C VAL A 607 0.15 33.11 -45.55
N SER A 608 0.16 34.15 -44.69
CA SER A 608 0.09 35.55 -45.13
C SER A 608 1.31 36.02 -45.91
N SER A 609 2.50 35.46 -45.64
CA SER A 609 3.71 35.73 -46.43
C SER A 609 3.93 34.76 -47.59
N ARG A 610 2.90 33.95 -47.94
CA ARG A 610 2.88 33.00 -49.07
C ARG A 610 4.09 32.05 -49.09
N ARG A 611 4.47 31.50 -47.93
CA ARG A 611 5.59 30.55 -47.80
C ARG A 611 5.12 29.24 -47.17
N VAL A 612 5.69 28.13 -47.66
CA VAL A 612 5.47 26.80 -47.08
C VAL A 612 5.87 26.80 -45.60
N CYS A 613 4.96 26.34 -44.74
CA CYS A 613 5.23 26.18 -43.32
C CYS A 613 5.90 24.81 -43.12
N GLY A 614 7.17 24.77 -42.71
CA GLY A 614 7.92 23.54 -42.46
C GLY A 614 7.50 22.80 -41.18
N GLY A 615 6.22 22.86 -40.83
CA GLY A 615 5.63 22.26 -39.64
C GLY A 615 6.14 22.81 -38.31
N TYR A 616 5.59 22.23 -37.25
CA TYR A 616 6.15 22.26 -35.90
C TYR A 616 7.10 21.06 -35.75
N GLN A 617 7.94 21.05 -34.71
CA GLN A 617 8.64 19.82 -34.35
C GLN A 617 7.61 18.85 -33.77
N GLY A 618 7.51 17.64 -34.29
CA GLY A 618 6.73 16.58 -33.68
C GLY A 618 7.37 16.10 -32.38
N THR A 619 6.61 15.35 -31.59
CA THR A 619 7.17 14.47 -30.56
C THR A 619 8.21 13.54 -31.18
N ALA A 620 9.27 13.25 -30.43
CA ALA A 620 10.35 12.41 -30.94
C ALA A 620 9.87 10.95 -31.03
N SER A 621 9.99 10.35 -32.22
CA SER A 621 9.80 8.91 -32.37
C SER A 621 11.07 8.15 -31.96
N LEU A 622 10.90 6.98 -31.36
CA LEU A 622 11.96 6.10 -30.87
C LEU A 622 12.97 5.70 -31.97
N THR A 623 12.59 5.80 -33.24
CA THR A 623 13.36 5.35 -34.41
C THR A 623 14.65 6.15 -34.73
N CYS A 624 15.06 7.11 -33.90
CA CYS A 624 16.16 8.03 -34.23
C CYS A 624 17.27 8.17 -33.14
N TYR A 625 17.25 7.36 -32.06
CA TYR A 625 18.26 7.44 -31.00
C TYR A 625 19.29 6.30 -31.05
N ARG A 626 20.59 6.63 -30.93
CA ARG A 626 21.70 5.68 -30.77
C ARG A 626 22.08 5.58 -29.28
N PRO A 627 22.11 4.39 -28.64
CA PRO A 627 22.30 4.23 -27.20
C PRO A 627 23.51 4.95 -26.56
N ASN A 628 24.62 5.11 -27.30
CA ASN A 628 25.92 5.52 -26.76
C ASN A 628 26.08 7.03 -26.44
N GLN A 629 25.00 7.77 -26.16
CA GLN A 629 25.05 9.21 -25.82
C GLN A 629 24.18 9.61 -24.63
N LEU A 630 24.17 8.78 -23.57
CA LEU A 630 23.63 9.18 -22.27
C LEU A 630 24.52 10.24 -21.62
N SER A 631 23.96 11.42 -21.39
CA SER A 631 24.61 12.48 -20.59
C SER A 631 24.61 12.09 -19.12
N ALA A 632 25.79 11.74 -18.59
CA ALA A 632 25.98 11.51 -17.16
C ALA A 632 25.96 12.83 -16.37
N ARG A 633 25.30 12.83 -15.21
CA ARG A 633 25.24 13.92 -14.24
C ARG A 633 26.50 13.94 -13.37
N ASP A 634 27.06 12.77 -13.05
CA ASP A 634 28.33 12.61 -12.34
C ASP A 634 29.13 11.37 -12.79
N GLN A 635 30.35 11.20 -12.25
CA GLN A 635 31.28 10.13 -12.61
C GLN A 635 30.84 8.73 -12.18
N ARG A 636 30.12 8.58 -11.05
CA ARG A 636 29.55 7.30 -10.60
C ARG A 636 28.40 6.89 -11.50
N GLU A 637 27.53 7.83 -11.85
CA GLU A 637 26.43 7.61 -12.78
C GLU A 637 26.93 7.21 -14.18
N GLY A 638 27.93 7.92 -14.71
CA GLY A 638 28.54 7.59 -16.01
C GLY A 638 29.20 6.22 -16.03
N ARG A 639 29.92 5.84 -14.97
CA ARG A 639 30.48 4.50 -14.80
C ARG A 639 29.41 3.42 -14.73
N ALA A 640 28.33 3.64 -13.98
CA ALA A 640 27.24 2.69 -13.84
C ALA A 640 26.53 2.46 -15.19
N PHE A 641 26.30 3.51 -15.99
CA PHE A 641 25.78 3.35 -17.35
C PHE A 641 26.76 2.63 -18.29
N GLN A 642 28.07 2.91 -18.19
CA GLN A 642 29.07 2.19 -18.97
C GLN A 642 29.06 0.69 -18.63
N PHE A 643 29.13 0.34 -17.34
CA PHE A 643 29.09 -1.06 -16.90
C PHE A 643 27.78 -1.76 -17.29
N PHE A 644 26.65 -1.05 -17.28
CA PHE A 644 25.40 -1.62 -17.78
C PHE A 644 25.45 -1.91 -19.28
N THR A 645 25.99 -0.97 -20.08
CA THR A 645 26.09 -1.09 -21.54
C THR A 645 27.06 -2.19 -21.96
N GLU A 646 28.20 -2.30 -21.29
CA GLU A 646 29.31 -3.20 -21.65
C GLU A 646 29.15 -4.62 -21.06
N MET A 647 28.51 -4.75 -19.89
CA MET A 647 28.42 -6.03 -19.16
C MET A 647 26.99 -6.47 -18.84
N VAL A 648 26.19 -5.62 -18.18
CA VAL A 648 24.91 -6.07 -17.60
C VAL A 648 23.86 -6.36 -18.67
N GLY A 649 23.55 -5.37 -19.52
CA GLY A 649 22.58 -5.51 -20.60
C GLY A 649 22.90 -6.69 -21.54
N PRO A 650 24.15 -6.83 -22.03
CA PRO A 650 24.55 -7.97 -22.86
C PRO A 650 24.47 -9.34 -22.19
N VAL A 651 24.53 -9.44 -20.85
CA VAL A 651 24.38 -10.73 -20.14
C VAL A 651 22.92 -11.03 -19.77
N LEU A 652 22.17 -10.04 -19.28
CA LEU A 652 20.73 -10.19 -19.04
C LEU A 652 19.93 -10.49 -20.32
N SER A 653 20.48 -10.12 -21.48
CA SER A 653 19.97 -10.43 -22.83
C SER A 653 19.65 -11.90 -23.07
N GLY A 654 20.45 -12.83 -22.54
CA GLY A 654 20.42 -14.23 -22.96
C GLY A 654 20.50 -14.40 -24.50
N PRO A 655 19.94 -15.48 -25.07
CA PRO A 655 19.74 -15.63 -26.51
C PRO A 655 18.46 -14.93 -27.02
N THR A 656 17.56 -14.57 -26.11
CA THR A 656 16.17 -14.16 -26.36
C THR A 656 16.01 -12.63 -26.48
N ASP A 657 16.41 -11.90 -25.44
CA ASP A 657 15.94 -10.55 -25.13
C ASP A 657 16.93 -9.44 -25.56
N SER A 658 17.88 -9.76 -26.45
CA SER A 658 19.04 -8.88 -26.66
C SER A 658 18.70 -7.44 -27.03
N TYR A 659 17.67 -7.23 -27.85
CA TYR A 659 17.21 -5.88 -28.21
C TYR A 659 16.57 -5.13 -27.02
N PHE A 660 15.86 -5.83 -26.14
CA PHE A 660 15.23 -5.22 -24.98
C PHE A 660 16.28 -4.64 -24.01
N TRP A 661 17.21 -5.47 -23.54
CA TRP A 661 18.19 -5.04 -22.53
C TRP A 661 19.26 -4.08 -23.09
N THR A 662 19.72 -4.26 -24.33
CA THR A 662 20.81 -3.44 -24.89
C THR A 662 20.33 -2.16 -25.60
N HIS A 663 19.09 -2.14 -26.12
CA HIS A 663 18.56 -0.98 -26.87
C HIS A 663 17.35 -0.34 -26.17
N LEU A 664 16.26 -1.07 -25.92
CA LEU A 664 15.02 -0.47 -25.38
C LEU A 664 15.23 0.11 -23.98
N VAL A 665 15.74 -0.67 -23.03
CA VAL A 665 16.03 -0.23 -21.65
C VAL A 665 16.98 0.98 -21.63
N MET A 666 17.94 1.03 -22.55
CA MET A 666 18.90 2.14 -22.69
C MET A 666 18.28 3.39 -23.34
N GLN A 667 17.36 3.21 -24.29
CA GLN A 667 16.58 4.30 -24.88
C GLN A 667 15.62 4.90 -23.84
N PHE A 668 14.85 4.08 -23.13
CA PHE A 668 13.97 4.55 -22.06
C PHE A 668 14.77 5.28 -20.96
N SER A 669 15.94 4.77 -20.55
CA SER A 669 16.83 5.43 -19.58
C SER A 669 17.44 6.77 -20.03
N HIS A 670 17.30 7.14 -21.30
CA HIS A 670 17.68 8.48 -21.78
C HIS A 670 16.57 9.51 -21.59
N PHE A 671 15.30 9.10 -21.73
CA PHE A 671 14.16 10.01 -21.67
C PHE A 671 13.50 10.02 -20.28
N GLU A 672 13.41 8.87 -19.62
CA GLU A 672 12.63 8.68 -18.40
C GLU A 672 13.52 8.59 -17.13
N PRO A 673 13.37 9.53 -16.17
CA PRO A 673 14.15 9.52 -14.92
C PRO A 673 14.01 8.23 -14.11
N THR A 674 12.80 7.64 -14.10
CA THR A 674 12.46 6.41 -13.38
C THR A 674 13.27 5.22 -13.87
N MET A 675 13.32 5.04 -15.20
CA MET A 675 14.07 3.99 -15.89
C MET A 675 15.57 4.12 -15.63
N ARG A 676 16.07 5.35 -15.77
CA ARG A 676 17.45 5.73 -15.43
C ARG A 676 17.82 5.32 -14.02
N HIS A 677 16.98 5.64 -13.03
CA HIS A 677 17.25 5.29 -11.64
C HIS A 677 17.20 3.77 -11.40
N ALA A 678 16.28 3.03 -12.01
CA ALA A 678 16.25 1.58 -11.95
C ALA A 678 17.53 0.94 -12.56
N VAL A 679 17.95 1.36 -13.75
CA VAL A 679 19.16 0.86 -14.44
C VAL A 679 20.44 1.14 -13.65
N LEU A 680 20.53 2.30 -12.99
CA LEU A 680 21.67 2.64 -12.12
C LEU A 680 21.74 1.75 -10.87
N SER A 681 20.59 1.41 -10.28
CA SER A 681 20.52 0.46 -9.16
C SER A 681 20.92 -0.95 -9.60
N ILE A 682 20.33 -1.48 -10.67
CA ILE A 682 20.69 -2.79 -11.26
C ILE A 682 22.20 -2.84 -11.53
N SER A 683 22.76 -1.82 -12.19
CA SER A 683 24.17 -1.77 -12.53
C SER A 683 25.07 -1.83 -11.29
N SER A 684 24.76 -1.06 -10.24
CA SER A 684 25.52 -1.08 -8.99
C SER A 684 25.40 -2.42 -8.26
N LEU A 685 24.19 -3.00 -8.15
CA LEU A 685 23.98 -4.30 -7.49
C LEU A 685 24.69 -5.42 -8.26
N TYR A 686 24.65 -5.39 -9.58
CA TYR A 686 25.34 -6.37 -10.42
C TYR A 686 26.87 -6.23 -10.31
N GLU A 687 27.40 -5.00 -10.26
CA GLU A 687 28.84 -4.76 -10.09
C GLU A 687 29.33 -5.22 -8.70
N GLU A 688 28.49 -5.12 -7.65
CA GLU A 688 28.76 -5.71 -6.33
C GLU A 688 28.65 -7.23 -6.32
N PHE A 689 27.66 -7.80 -7.02
CA PHE A 689 27.44 -9.25 -7.13
C PHE A 689 28.65 -9.93 -7.76
N ALA A 690 29.09 -9.41 -8.92
CA ALA A 690 30.24 -9.90 -9.68
C ALA A 690 31.57 -9.79 -8.91
N ARG A 691 31.70 -8.81 -7.99
CA ARG A 691 32.90 -8.61 -7.16
C ARG A 691 33.03 -9.52 -5.95
N GLY A 692 31.97 -10.24 -5.59
CA GLY A 692 31.97 -11.03 -4.36
C GLY A 692 31.57 -10.26 -3.09
N SER A 693 30.98 -9.07 -3.24
CA SER A 693 30.45 -8.27 -2.12
C SER A 693 29.31 -8.97 -1.38
N ARG A 694 28.86 -8.41 -0.25
CA ARG A 694 27.64 -8.87 0.42
C ARG A 694 26.43 -8.22 -0.25
N ILE A 695 25.52 -9.05 -0.77
CA ILE A 695 24.18 -8.61 -1.17
C ILE A 695 23.15 -9.40 -0.34
N THR A 696 22.42 -8.67 0.50
CA THR A 696 21.32 -9.13 1.35
C THR A 696 20.47 -7.91 1.69
N ARG A 697 19.14 -7.96 1.60
CA ARG A 697 18.24 -6.83 1.94
C ARG A 697 18.58 -6.14 3.26
N GLN A 698 18.90 -6.92 4.30
CA GLN A 698 19.26 -6.42 5.65
C GLN A 698 20.48 -5.47 5.70
N VAL A 699 21.45 -5.63 4.78
CA VAL A 699 22.64 -4.77 4.65
C VAL A 699 23.06 -4.79 3.18
N CYS A 700 22.48 -3.87 2.40
CA CYS A 700 22.96 -3.57 1.05
C CYS A 700 24.27 -2.76 1.15
N GLY A 701 25.33 -3.19 0.46
CA GLY A 701 26.64 -2.51 0.49
C GLY A 701 26.61 -1.14 -0.19
N SER A 702 25.92 -1.04 -1.31
CA SER A 702 25.77 0.21 -2.07
C SER A 702 24.58 1.05 -1.60
N THR A 703 24.87 2.11 -0.83
CA THR A 703 23.91 3.22 -0.59
C THR A 703 23.51 3.93 -1.89
N PHE A 704 24.37 3.90 -2.92
CA PHE A 704 24.08 4.41 -4.26
C PHE A 704 22.97 3.59 -4.96
N ALA A 705 22.98 2.26 -4.81
CA ALA A 705 21.93 1.39 -5.34
C ALA A 705 20.58 1.62 -4.62
N VAL A 706 20.59 1.64 -3.29
CA VAL A 706 19.37 1.88 -2.48
C VAL A 706 18.76 3.24 -2.77
N ASN A 707 19.57 4.31 -2.81
CA ASN A 707 19.10 5.66 -3.12
C ASN A 707 18.48 5.74 -4.54
N HIS A 708 19.06 5.05 -5.52
CA HIS A 708 18.49 5.01 -6.87
C HIS A 708 17.28 4.08 -6.98
N TYR A 709 17.19 2.98 -6.21
CA TYR A 709 15.97 2.17 -6.20
C TYR A 709 14.80 2.93 -5.56
N ASN A 710 15.03 3.57 -4.41
CA ASN A 710 14.02 4.40 -3.73
C ASN A 710 13.58 5.60 -4.61
N ALA A 711 14.52 6.23 -5.33
CA ALA A 711 14.19 7.28 -6.30
C ALA A 711 13.37 6.73 -7.49
N ALA A 712 13.69 5.53 -7.98
CA ALA A 712 12.88 4.87 -9.00
C ALA A 712 11.46 4.59 -8.47
N ILE A 713 11.31 3.98 -7.29
CA ILE A 713 9.99 3.73 -6.68
C ILE A 713 9.17 5.04 -6.54
N LYS A 714 9.80 6.13 -6.07
CA LYS A 714 9.13 7.44 -5.98
C LYS A 714 8.67 7.99 -7.34
N HIS A 715 9.37 7.68 -8.43
CA HIS A 715 8.98 8.11 -9.79
C HIS A 715 8.23 7.03 -10.61
N VAL A 716 8.04 5.81 -10.08
CA VAL A 716 7.09 4.81 -10.63
C VAL A 716 5.68 5.18 -10.26
N LYS A 717 5.51 5.65 -9.02
CA LYS A 717 4.27 6.22 -8.48
C LYS A 717 3.60 7.14 -9.50
N SER A 718 4.21 8.28 -9.80
CA SER A 718 3.73 9.31 -10.73
C SER A 718 3.76 8.96 -12.23
N ALA A 719 3.75 7.68 -12.60
CA ALA A 719 3.80 7.23 -14.00
C ALA A 719 2.47 6.60 -14.45
N SER A 720 1.78 7.25 -15.39
CA SER A 720 0.51 6.79 -15.97
C SER A 720 0.63 5.94 -17.25
N ASP A 721 1.84 5.78 -17.81
CA ASP A 721 2.06 4.97 -19.02
C ASP A 721 2.24 3.47 -18.68
N GLU A 722 1.20 2.68 -18.97
CA GLU A 722 1.20 1.21 -18.85
C GLU A 722 2.45 0.56 -19.49
N GLN A 723 2.97 1.11 -20.59
CA GLN A 723 4.18 0.60 -21.26
C GLN A 723 5.43 0.82 -20.42
N MET A 724 5.55 1.97 -19.75
CA MET A 724 6.66 2.23 -18.84
C MET A 724 6.55 1.34 -17.60
N ILE A 725 5.35 1.23 -17.00
CA ILE A 725 5.14 0.42 -15.79
C ILE A 725 5.56 -1.04 -16.04
N LEU A 726 5.20 -1.61 -17.20
CA LEU A 726 5.59 -2.98 -17.56
C LEU A 726 7.11 -3.18 -17.70
N VAL A 727 7.80 -2.24 -18.33
CA VAL A 727 9.28 -2.27 -18.41
C VAL A 727 9.89 -2.09 -17.01
N LEU A 728 9.32 -1.21 -16.17
CA LEU A 728 9.76 -0.99 -14.79
C LEU A 728 9.54 -2.21 -13.90
N CYS A 729 8.47 -2.98 -14.10
CA CYS A 729 8.28 -4.27 -13.44
C CYS A 729 9.44 -5.23 -13.76
N VAL A 730 9.85 -5.36 -15.04
CA VAL A 730 11.01 -6.19 -15.42
C VAL A 730 12.30 -5.70 -14.75
N LEU A 731 12.52 -4.38 -14.70
CA LEU A 731 13.70 -3.80 -14.05
C LEU A 731 13.69 -4.00 -12.53
N PHE A 732 12.54 -3.88 -11.87
CA PHE A 732 12.41 -4.08 -10.42
C PHE A 732 12.54 -5.55 -10.04
N ILE A 733 12.02 -6.48 -10.84
CA ILE A 733 12.25 -7.92 -10.65
C ILE A 733 13.73 -8.24 -10.80
N CYS A 734 14.46 -7.56 -11.69
CA CYS A 734 15.92 -7.67 -11.77
C CYS A 734 16.64 -7.13 -10.51
N ILE A 735 16.14 -6.05 -9.90
CA ILE A 735 16.67 -5.52 -8.62
C ILE A 735 16.42 -6.52 -7.48
N GLU A 736 15.20 -7.02 -7.34
CA GLU A 736 14.83 -7.91 -6.24
C GLU A 736 15.40 -9.32 -6.39
N TYR A 737 15.55 -9.82 -7.63
CA TYR A 737 16.35 -11.01 -7.91
C TYR A 737 17.82 -10.80 -7.50
N LEU A 738 18.43 -9.63 -7.72
CA LEU A 738 19.78 -9.35 -7.23
C LEU A 738 19.83 -9.28 -5.69
N GLN A 739 18.91 -8.55 -5.04
CA GLN A 739 18.84 -8.41 -3.57
C GLN A 739 18.50 -9.71 -2.83
N GLY A 740 17.79 -10.63 -3.50
CA GLY A 740 17.31 -11.90 -2.94
C GLY A 740 15.90 -11.84 -2.35
N ASP A 741 15.13 -10.80 -2.64
CA ASP A 741 13.73 -10.70 -2.18
C ASP A 741 12.81 -11.48 -3.14
N PHE A 742 12.22 -12.54 -2.64
CA PHE A 742 11.39 -13.46 -3.42
C PHE A 742 9.97 -12.91 -3.62
N ASP A 743 9.36 -12.43 -2.53
CA ASP A 743 7.96 -12.04 -2.51
C ASP A 743 7.75 -10.72 -3.28
N ALA A 744 8.65 -9.74 -3.12
CA ALA A 744 8.61 -8.50 -3.92
C ALA A 744 8.78 -8.77 -5.43
N ALA A 745 9.64 -9.71 -5.80
CA ALA A 745 9.86 -10.10 -7.20
C ALA A 745 8.64 -10.82 -7.80
N LEU A 746 8.01 -11.75 -7.06
CA LEU A 746 6.74 -12.35 -7.50
C LEU A 746 5.64 -11.31 -7.60
N GLU A 747 5.58 -10.34 -6.69
CA GLU A 747 4.50 -9.35 -6.66
C GLU A 747 4.62 -8.32 -7.79
N HIS A 748 5.83 -7.91 -8.17
CA HIS A 748 6.06 -7.16 -9.40
C HIS A 748 5.71 -7.99 -10.66
N CYS A 749 5.96 -9.29 -10.65
CA CYS A 749 5.58 -10.19 -11.74
C CYS A 749 4.05 -10.29 -11.87
N ARG A 750 3.34 -10.45 -10.73
CA ARG A 750 1.88 -10.50 -10.63
C ARG A 750 1.22 -9.25 -11.22
N HIS A 751 1.68 -8.07 -10.80
CA HIS A 751 1.18 -6.79 -11.32
C HIS A 751 1.46 -6.63 -12.82
N GLY A 752 2.66 -6.98 -13.29
CA GLY A 752 3.00 -6.90 -14.71
C GLY A 752 2.12 -7.78 -15.60
N ILE A 753 1.81 -9.00 -15.18
CA ILE A 753 0.88 -9.88 -15.92
C ILE A 753 -0.55 -9.35 -15.87
N MET A 754 -1.00 -8.80 -14.74
CA MET A 754 -2.32 -8.14 -14.64
C MET A 754 -2.45 -6.93 -15.57
N ILE A 755 -1.39 -6.13 -15.72
CA ILE A 755 -1.39 -5.00 -16.66
C ILE A 755 -1.40 -5.54 -18.11
N LEU A 756 -0.55 -6.51 -18.45
CA LEU A 756 -0.53 -7.14 -19.78
C LEU A 756 -1.91 -7.66 -20.20
N ASN A 757 -2.54 -8.49 -19.36
CA ASN A 757 -3.86 -9.10 -19.61
C ASN A 757 -5.00 -8.06 -19.79
N ASN A 758 -4.87 -6.87 -19.19
CA ASN A 758 -5.87 -5.80 -19.29
C ASN A 758 -5.53 -4.74 -20.36
N SER A 759 -4.31 -4.76 -20.90
CA SER A 759 -3.82 -3.76 -21.86
C SER A 759 -4.10 -4.16 -23.30
N SER A 760 -4.46 -3.18 -24.14
CA SER A 760 -4.45 -3.32 -25.61
C SER A 760 -3.15 -2.76 -26.19
N GLY A 761 -2.02 -3.20 -25.63
CA GLY A 761 -0.70 -2.60 -25.85
C GLY A 761 -0.19 -2.70 -27.30
N PRO A 762 0.71 -1.79 -27.74
CA PRO A 762 1.32 -1.86 -29.06
C PRO A 762 2.20 -3.10 -29.23
N GLU A 763 2.25 -3.62 -30.46
CA GLU A 763 2.89 -4.89 -30.86
C GLU A 763 4.30 -5.14 -30.29
N TRP A 764 5.12 -4.10 -30.13
CA TRP A 764 6.47 -4.22 -29.54
C TRP A 764 6.44 -4.71 -28.08
N MET A 765 5.42 -4.33 -27.30
CA MET A 765 5.24 -4.76 -25.91
C MET A 765 5.04 -6.29 -25.86
N CYS A 766 4.16 -6.80 -26.71
CA CYS A 766 3.93 -8.24 -26.87
C CYS A 766 5.20 -8.95 -27.36
N GLN A 767 5.92 -8.35 -28.31
CA GLN A 767 7.15 -8.91 -28.88
C GLN A 767 8.30 -9.04 -27.86
N TYR A 768 8.46 -8.08 -26.95
CA TYR A 768 9.64 -8.00 -26.06
C TYR A 768 9.38 -8.24 -24.58
N LEU A 769 8.15 -8.08 -24.06
CA LEU A 769 7.87 -8.22 -22.61
C LEU A 769 7.17 -9.55 -22.27
N VAL A 770 6.21 -9.99 -23.09
CA VAL A 770 5.49 -11.26 -22.86
C VAL A 770 6.45 -12.47 -22.77
N PRO A 771 7.49 -12.62 -23.61
CA PRO A 771 8.47 -13.69 -23.44
C PRO A 771 9.19 -13.65 -22.09
N ILE A 772 9.42 -12.47 -21.52
CA ILE A 772 10.09 -12.28 -20.22
C ILE A 772 9.14 -12.70 -19.10
N PHE A 773 7.94 -12.12 -19.03
CA PHE A 773 6.94 -12.46 -18.00
C PHE A 773 6.53 -13.94 -18.04
N ARG A 774 6.47 -14.56 -19.23
CA ARG A 774 6.21 -15.99 -19.38
C ARG A 774 7.28 -16.83 -18.69
N ARG A 775 8.57 -16.55 -18.92
CA ARG A 775 9.68 -17.25 -18.26
C ARG A 775 9.72 -17.00 -16.76
N MET A 776 9.48 -15.77 -16.29
CA MET A 776 9.34 -15.49 -14.86
C MET A 776 8.25 -16.36 -14.23
N SER A 777 7.13 -16.56 -14.92
CA SER A 777 5.99 -17.33 -14.43
C SER A 777 6.24 -18.84 -14.32
N ILE A 778 7.35 -19.36 -14.87
CA ILE A 778 7.80 -20.74 -14.64
C ILE A 778 8.45 -20.88 -13.25
N THR A 779 8.96 -19.77 -12.67
CA THR A 779 9.81 -19.78 -11.46
C THR A 779 9.16 -20.44 -10.23
N PRO A 780 7.88 -20.19 -9.89
CA PRO A 780 7.27 -20.78 -8.70
C PRO A 780 7.24 -22.32 -8.69
N PHE A 781 7.13 -22.96 -9.86
CA PHE A 781 6.96 -24.41 -9.97
C PHE A 781 8.21 -25.20 -9.53
N PHE A 782 9.40 -24.59 -9.60
CA PHE A 782 10.66 -25.23 -9.22
C PHE A 782 10.93 -25.22 -7.70
N PHE A 783 10.09 -24.57 -6.89
CA PHE A 783 10.20 -24.55 -5.42
C PHE A 783 9.54 -25.76 -4.72
N GLY A 784 8.98 -26.69 -5.49
CA GLY A 784 8.76 -28.08 -5.09
C GLY A 784 7.98 -28.27 -3.78
N GLY A 785 6.66 -28.18 -3.85
CA GLY A 785 5.75 -28.81 -2.88
C GLY A 785 5.24 -27.95 -1.71
N ALA A 786 5.72 -26.72 -1.55
CA ALA A 786 4.91 -25.68 -0.89
C ALA A 786 4.06 -24.97 -1.95
N LYS A 787 2.76 -24.75 -1.71
CA LYS A 787 2.00 -23.77 -2.52
C LYS A 787 2.71 -22.42 -2.35
N PRO A 788 3.14 -21.73 -3.42
CA PRO A 788 3.82 -20.44 -3.29
C PRO A 788 2.89 -19.44 -2.59
N PRO A 789 3.43 -18.50 -1.78
CA PRO A 789 2.61 -17.52 -1.06
C PRO A 789 1.75 -16.69 -2.01
N THR A 790 2.31 -16.36 -3.18
CA THR A 790 1.65 -15.65 -4.28
C THR A 790 1.53 -16.59 -5.49
N ARG A 791 0.31 -16.84 -5.97
CA ARG A 791 0.03 -17.51 -7.25
C ARG A 791 0.09 -16.44 -8.36
N LEU A 792 0.91 -16.67 -9.37
CA LEU A 792 0.94 -15.79 -10.55
C LEU A 792 -0.27 -16.09 -11.45
N PRO A 793 -0.95 -15.06 -12.01
CA PRO A 793 -2.01 -15.27 -12.98
C PRO A 793 -1.45 -15.78 -14.31
N GLN A 794 -2.30 -16.47 -15.09
CA GLN A 794 -1.96 -16.88 -16.45
C GLN A 794 -1.87 -15.66 -17.39
N LEU A 795 -1.06 -15.77 -18.46
CA LEU A 795 -0.97 -14.77 -19.54
C LEU A 795 -2.07 -15.04 -20.57
N ILE A 796 -3.20 -14.33 -20.45
CA ILE A 796 -4.44 -14.60 -21.19
C ILE A 796 -4.39 -13.96 -22.58
N GLY A 797 -4.67 -14.72 -23.65
CA GLY A 797 -4.67 -14.20 -25.02
C GLY A 797 -3.26 -14.04 -25.61
N PHE A 798 -2.25 -14.60 -24.94
CA PHE A 798 -0.85 -14.59 -25.35
C PHE A 798 -0.31 -16.01 -25.62
N GLU A 799 -1.19 -16.95 -25.97
CA GLU A 799 -0.86 -18.34 -26.25
C GLU A 799 -0.08 -18.46 -27.58
N THR A 800 1.05 -19.16 -27.57
CA THR A 800 1.91 -19.22 -28.75
C THR A 800 1.40 -20.25 -29.75
N ILE A 801 1.02 -19.77 -30.94
CA ILE A 801 0.70 -20.65 -32.07
C ILE A 801 1.98 -21.35 -32.53
N MET A 802 1.92 -22.68 -32.64
CA MET A 802 3.02 -23.49 -33.17
C MET A 802 3.25 -23.16 -34.66
N PRO A 803 4.43 -22.67 -35.08
CA PRO A 803 4.71 -22.37 -36.48
C PRO A 803 4.85 -23.65 -37.31
N SER A 804 4.85 -23.53 -38.65
CA SER A 804 5.03 -24.69 -39.54
C SER A 804 6.43 -25.29 -39.43
N GLU A 805 7.45 -24.45 -39.29
CA GLU A 805 8.88 -24.75 -39.13
C GLU A 805 9.46 -23.65 -38.23
N PHE A 806 10.54 -23.90 -37.48
CA PHE A 806 11.21 -22.83 -36.71
C PHE A 806 12.20 -22.07 -37.60
N SER A 807 12.10 -20.74 -37.58
CA SER A 807 12.98 -19.84 -38.32
C SER A 807 14.33 -19.60 -37.62
N ASP A 808 14.35 -19.58 -36.28
CA ASP A 808 15.55 -19.46 -35.47
C ASP A 808 15.41 -20.14 -34.08
N THR A 809 16.49 -20.12 -33.29
CA THR A 809 16.54 -20.67 -31.93
C THR A 809 15.73 -19.86 -30.90
N ARG A 810 15.32 -18.62 -31.20
CA ARG A 810 14.48 -17.79 -30.32
C ARG A 810 13.01 -18.13 -30.47
N GLU A 811 12.52 -18.32 -31.70
CA GLU A 811 11.15 -18.77 -31.95
C GLU A 811 10.88 -20.12 -31.26
N ALA A 812 11.82 -21.06 -31.41
CA ALA A 812 11.81 -22.33 -30.67
C ALA A 812 11.78 -22.17 -29.14
N GLN A 813 12.56 -21.23 -28.60
CA GLN A 813 12.64 -20.95 -27.15
C GLN A 813 11.33 -20.37 -26.61
N ILE A 814 10.70 -19.46 -27.35
CA ILE A 814 9.41 -18.84 -27.01
C ILE A 814 8.30 -19.91 -26.94
N VAL A 815 8.28 -20.87 -27.86
CA VAL A 815 7.29 -21.96 -27.90
C VAL A 815 7.53 -22.99 -26.79
N ILE A 816 8.77 -23.41 -26.50
CA ILE A 816 8.99 -24.40 -25.42
C ILE A 816 8.68 -23.82 -24.04
N ASP A 817 8.90 -22.51 -23.82
CA ASP A 817 8.50 -21.84 -22.58
C ASP A 817 6.98 -21.68 -22.45
N ASP A 818 6.24 -21.60 -23.57
CA ASP A 818 4.76 -21.64 -23.62
C ASP A 818 4.21 -23.02 -23.24
N LEU A 819 4.77 -24.07 -23.84
CA LEU A 819 4.40 -25.44 -23.51
C LEU A 819 4.77 -25.78 -22.05
N MET A 820 5.97 -25.40 -21.60
CA MET A 820 6.41 -25.61 -20.20
C MET A 820 5.44 -24.99 -19.19
N ILE A 821 5.06 -23.72 -19.35
CA ILE A 821 4.16 -23.08 -18.38
C ILE A 821 2.76 -23.70 -18.39
N ARG A 822 2.21 -24.06 -19.56
CA ARG A 822 0.88 -24.68 -19.67
C ARG A 822 0.86 -26.09 -19.09
N ILE A 823 1.90 -26.88 -19.36
CA ILE A 823 2.08 -28.23 -18.80
C ILE A 823 2.25 -28.16 -17.26
N MET A 824 2.97 -27.16 -16.74
CA MET A 824 3.10 -26.97 -15.29
C MET A 824 1.81 -26.46 -14.65
N ALA A 825 1.05 -25.58 -15.30
CA ALA A 825 -0.26 -25.12 -14.82
C ALA A 825 -1.24 -26.28 -14.60
N CYS A 826 -1.24 -27.29 -15.47
CA CYS A 826 -2.04 -28.52 -15.33
C CYS A 826 -1.78 -29.32 -14.02
N LEU A 827 -0.71 -29.02 -13.29
CA LEU A 827 -0.38 -29.66 -12.01
C LEU A 827 -0.96 -28.91 -10.79
N TYR A 828 -1.32 -27.63 -10.95
CA TYR A 828 -1.75 -26.73 -9.87
C TYR A 828 -3.18 -26.21 -10.06
N ASP A 829 -3.62 -26.05 -11.32
CA ASP A 829 -4.87 -25.38 -11.68
C ASP A 829 -6.03 -26.37 -11.88
N GLY A 830 -5.80 -27.68 -11.73
CA GLY A 830 -6.80 -28.74 -11.82
C GLY A 830 -7.28 -29.10 -13.23
N ASN A 831 -7.12 -28.20 -14.21
CA ASN A 831 -7.46 -28.45 -15.61
C ASN A 831 -6.45 -29.40 -16.26
N ASP A 832 -6.91 -30.47 -16.92
CA ASP A 832 -6.06 -31.60 -17.36
C ASP A 832 -5.80 -31.61 -18.87
N ASP A 833 -5.38 -30.46 -19.42
CA ASP A 833 -5.17 -30.21 -20.85
C ASP A 833 -3.98 -31.00 -21.45
N ARG A 834 -3.34 -31.87 -20.65
CA ARG A 834 -2.16 -32.67 -21.06
C ARG A 834 -2.40 -33.55 -22.29
N VAL A 835 -3.65 -33.91 -22.56
CA VAL A 835 -4.05 -34.64 -23.79
C VAL A 835 -3.87 -33.78 -25.05
N GLU A 836 -4.09 -32.46 -24.97
CA GLU A 836 -3.90 -31.53 -26.09
C GLU A 836 -2.45 -31.02 -26.16
N LEU A 837 -1.78 -30.89 -25.01
CA LEU A 837 -0.39 -30.42 -24.94
C LEU A 837 0.62 -31.49 -25.40
N ALA A 838 0.32 -32.79 -25.26
CA ALA A 838 1.23 -33.86 -25.67
C ALA A 838 1.53 -33.92 -27.18
N PRO A 839 0.54 -33.82 -28.09
CA PRO A 839 0.80 -33.65 -29.52
C PRO A 839 1.68 -32.43 -29.84
N LEU A 840 1.44 -31.29 -29.19
CA LEU A 840 2.22 -30.06 -29.41
C LEU A 840 3.67 -30.19 -28.94
N LEU A 841 3.92 -30.90 -27.84
CA LEU A 841 5.28 -31.16 -27.36
C LEU A 841 6.04 -32.14 -28.28
N GLY A 842 5.35 -33.08 -28.94
CA GLY A 842 5.94 -33.94 -29.98
C GLY A 842 6.22 -33.18 -31.29
N ASP A 843 5.30 -32.32 -31.71
CA ASP A 843 5.45 -31.48 -32.91
C ASP A 843 6.62 -30.47 -32.75
N TRP A 844 6.81 -29.92 -31.54
CA TRP A 844 7.99 -29.12 -31.21
C TRP A 844 9.30 -29.90 -31.41
N GLU A 845 9.37 -31.17 -30.95
CA GLU A 845 10.60 -31.98 -31.09
C GLU A 845 10.92 -32.25 -32.56
N SER A 846 9.92 -32.61 -33.37
CA SER A 846 10.11 -32.81 -34.81
C SER A 846 10.56 -31.55 -35.55
N LYS A 847 10.15 -30.36 -35.10
CA LYS A 847 10.56 -29.07 -35.69
C LYS A 847 11.94 -28.63 -35.22
N MET A 848 12.35 -29.00 -34.00
CA MET A 848 13.72 -28.83 -33.53
C MET A 848 14.72 -29.73 -34.25
N ASP A 849 14.34 -30.98 -34.53
CA ASP A 849 15.16 -31.87 -35.37
C ASP A 849 15.41 -31.26 -36.76
N HIS A 850 14.42 -30.57 -37.34
CA HIS A 850 14.62 -29.83 -38.59
C HIS A 850 15.56 -28.62 -38.42
N LEU A 851 15.30 -27.74 -37.45
CA LEU A 851 16.12 -26.54 -37.17
C LEU A 851 17.60 -26.93 -36.92
N GLU A 852 17.83 -27.97 -36.13
CA GLU A 852 19.18 -28.45 -35.83
C GLU A 852 19.87 -29.06 -37.05
N SER A 853 19.12 -29.68 -37.97
CA SER A 853 19.66 -30.22 -39.23
C SER A 853 20.12 -29.15 -40.24
N VAL A 854 19.55 -27.94 -40.18
CA VAL A 854 19.92 -26.83 -41.10
C VAL A 854 20.95 -25.86 -40.51
N LEU A 855 21.20 -25.91 -39.20
CA LEU A 855 22.20 -25.06 -38.54
C LEU A 855 23.63 -25.44 -38.96
N PRO A 856 24.50 -24.47 -39.31
CA PRO A 856 25.86 -24.76 -39.74
C PRO A 856 26.69 -25.34 -38.59
N PRO A 857 27.70 -26.20 -38.85
CA PRO A 857 28.50 -26.82 -37.80
C PRO A 857 29.12 -25.85 -36.79
N SER A 858 29.42 -24.61 -37.23
CA SER A 858 29.99 -23.51 -36.45
C SER A 858 29.01 -22.75 -35.55
N ALA A 859 27.70 -23.03 -35.58
CA ALA A 859 26.69 -22.40 -34.73
C ALA A 859 26.74 -22.93 -33.29
N THR A 860 27.86 -22.75 -32.59
CA THR A 860 28.09 -23.30 -31.25
C THR A 860 27.23 -22.66 -30.17
N SER A 861 26.86 -21.38 -30.34
CA SER A 861 25.90 -20.70 -29.44
C SER A 861 24.50 -21.30 -29.56
N ASP A 862 24.01 -21.50 -30.79
CA ASP A 862 22.71 -22.10 -31.07
C ASP A 862 22.63 -23.54 -30.57
N LYS A 863 23.69 -24.35 -30.77
CA LYS A 863 23.75 -25.72 -30.24
C LYS A 863 23.71 -25.76 -28.71
N TYR A 864 24.39 -24.84 -28.03
CA TYR A 864 24.29 -24.71 -26.56
C TYR A 864 22.86 -24.34 -26.12
N ALA A 865 22.18 -23.44 -26.84
CA ALA A 865 20.79 -23.11 -26.59
C ALA A 865 19.84 -24.29 -26.88
N ILE A 866 20.08 -25.06 -27.95
CA ILE A 866 19.33 -26.29 -28.29
C ILE A 866 19.48 -27.34 -27.19
N CYS A 867 20.67 -27.54 -26.62
CA CYS A 867 20.87 -28.43 -25.48
C CYS A 867 19.99 -28.03 -24.30
N GLY A 868 19.92 -26.73 -23.97
CA GLY A 868 19.04 -26.19 -22.93
C GLY A 868 17.55 -26.36 -23.26
N MET A 869 17.14 -26.03 -24.49
CA MET A 869 15.76 -26.19 -24.96
C MET A 869 15.30 -27.65 -24.95
N ARG A 870 16.12 -28.58 -25.45
CA ARG A 870 15.84 -30.02 -25.37
C ARG A 870 15.81 -30.51 -23.91
N PHE A 871 16.59 -29.91 -23.00
CA PHE A 871 16.45 -30.18 -21.56
C PHE A 871 15.08 -29.72 -21.04
N LYS A 872 14.62 -28.50 -21.39
CA LYS A 872 13.26 -28.03 -21.06
C LYS A 872 12.20 -29.00 -21.60
N HIS A 873 12.37 -29.50 -22.83
CA HIS A 873 11.48 -30.50 -23.43
C HIS A 873 11.45 -31.85 -22.68
N LYS A 874 12.62 -32.40 -22.32
CA LYS A 874 12.68 -33.62 -21.50
C LYS A 874 12.09 -33.40 -20.10
N MET A 875 12.13 -32.19 -19.57
CA MET A 875 11.41 -31.83 -18.35
C MET A 875 9.88 -31.74 -18.55
N ALA A 876 9.43 -31.09 -19.62
CA ALA A 876 8.01 -31.00 -19.98
C ALA A 876 7.38 -32.40 -20.17
N SER A 877 8.08 -33.32 -20.85
CA SER A 877 7.54 -34.64 -21.15
C SER A 877 7.31 -35.50 -19.90
N ILE A 878 8.07 -35.29 -18.82
CA ILE A 878 7.81 -35.90 -17.51
C ILE A 878 6.46 -35.42 -16.96
N TYR A 879 6.24 -34.10 -16.89
CA TYR A 879 5.03 -33.52 -16.30
C TYR A 879 3.73 -33.76 -17.11
N ILE A 880 3.85 -34.08 -18.40
CA ILE A 880 2.73 -34.59 -19.23
C ILE A 880 2.22 -35.95 -18.73
N HIS A 881 3.06 -36.77 -18.10
CA HIS A 881 2.58 -38.03 -17.52
C HIS A 881 1.79 -37.75 -16.24
N LYS A 882 0.50 -38.06 -16.26
CA LYS A 882 -0.37 -37.94 -15.09
C LYS A 882 0.15 -38.84 -13.96
N GLN A 883 0.50 -38.24 -12.83
CA GLN A 883 0.99 -38.97 -11.65
C GLN A 883 -0.10 -39.92 -11.13
N GLN A 884 0.15 -41.23 -11.22
CA GLN A 884 -0.79 -42.29 -10.81
C GLN A 884 -0.61 -42.74 -9.36
N SER A 885 0.49 -42.35 -8.71
CA SER A 885 0.80 -42.66 -7.32
C SER A 885 1.42 -41.44 -6.64
N HIS A 886 0.95 -41.09 -5.45
CA HIS A 886 1.46 -39.96 -4.66
C HIS A 886 2.84 -40.22 -4.01
N THR A 887 3.49 -41.34 -4.33
CA THR A 887 4.83 -41.73 -3.86
C THR A 887 5.96 -41.04 -4.63
N GLU A 888 7.04 -40.66 -3.96
CA GLU A 888 8.29 -40.15 -4.54
C GLU A 888 9.14 -41.22 -5.25
N MET A 889 8.74 -42.49 -5.18
CA MET A 889 9.19 -43.55 -6.10
C MET A 889 8.54 -43.46 -7.50
N TRP A 890 7.48 -42.66 -7.71
CA TRP A 890 6.83 -42.54 -9.03
C TRP A 890 7.79 -42.04 -10.12
N TRP A 891 8.75 -41.20 -9.76
CA TRP A 891 9.75 -40.63 -10.68
C TRP A 891 10.71 -41.67 -11.29
N ASP A 892 10.77 -42.91 -10.77
CA ASP A 892 11.63 -43.98 -11.30
C ASP A 892 11.30 -44.34 -12.75
N GLN A 893 10.04 -44.25 -13.18
CA GLN A 893 9.66 -44.56 -14.56
C GLN A 893 10.28 -43.57 -15.58
N HIS A 894 10.81 -42.44 -15.10
CA HIS A 894 11.46 -41.40 -15.90
C HIS A 894 13.00 -41.45 -15.81
N ILE A 895 13.58 -42.52 -15.26
CA ILE A 895 15.03 -42.68 -15.04
C ILE A 895 15.88 -42.50 -16.32
N ASP A 896 15.36 -42.95 -17.47
CA ASP A 896 16.04 -42.79 -18.76
C ASP A 896 15.88 -41.38 -19.33
N ILE A 897 14.74 -40.70 -19.06
CA ILE A 897 14.55 -39.27 -19.40
C ILE A 897 15.53 -38.40 -18.59
N PHE A 898 15.74 -38.70 -17.30
CA PHE A 898 16.78 -38.04 -16.50
C PHE A 898 18.19 -38.30 -17.07
N ARG A 899 18.48 -39.51 -17.56
CA ARG A 899 19.77 -39.83 -18.18
C ARG A 899 19.97 -39.06 -19.49
N ASP A 900 18.95 -38.96 -20.32
CA ASP A 900 19.02 -38.25 -21.61
C ASP A 900 19.08 -36.73 -21.43
N ALA A 901 18.37 -36.18 -20.45
CA ALA A 901 18.52 -34.79 -20.02
C ALA A 901 19.97 -34.49 -19.58
N LEU A 902 20.60 -35.40 -18.82
CA LEU A 902 22.01 -35.23 -18.44
C LEU A 902 22.98 -35.31 -19.62
N LYS A 903 22.73 -36.14 -20.65
CA LYS A 903 23.56 -36.16 -21.88
C LYS A 903 23.57 -34.79 -22.58
N LEU A 904 22.41 -34.14 -22.69
CA LEU A 904 22.29 -32.80 -23.28
C LEU A 904 23.09 -31.76 -22.47
N ALA A 905 23.20 -31.94 -21.16
CA ALA A 905 24.03 -31.10 -20.30
C ALA A 905 25.53 -31.43 -20.39
N GLU A 906 25.91 -32.70 -20.53
CA GLU A 906 27.29 -33.09 -20.84
C GLU A 906 27.74 -32.50 -22.20
N GLU A 907 26.86 -32.52 -23.20
CA GLU A 907 27.11 -31.89 -24.51
C GLU A 907 27.19 -30.36 -24.40
N ALA A 908 26.26 -29.70 -23.71
CA ALA A 908 26.34 -28.27 -23.41
C ALA A 908 27.65 -27.91 -22.69
N PHE A 909 28.13 -28.76 -21.79
CA PHE A 909 29.38 -28.54 -21.06
C PHE A 909 30.59 -28.65 -21.99
N LEU A 910 30.63 -29.67 -22.86
CA LEU A 910 31.65 -29.83 -23.90
C LEU A 910 31.66 -28.64 -24.88
N ILE A 911 30.49 -28.14 -25.30
CA ILE A 911 30.38 -26.94 -26.14
C ILE A 911 30.90 -25.70 -25.39
N SER A 912 30.50 -25.52 -24.13
CA SER A 912 30.90 -24.36 -23.31
C SER A 912 32.40 -24.32 -22.96
N THR A 913 33.10 -25.44 -23.12
CA THR A 913 34.54 -25.60 -22.88
C THR A 913 35.36 -25.74 -24.18
N ALA A 914 34.71 -25.71 -25.35
CA ALA A 914 35.37 -25.82 -26.64
C ALA A 914 36.19 -24.55 -27.00
N PRO A 915 37.39 -24.69 -27.62
CA PRO A 915 38.17 -23.55 -28.08
C PRO A 915 37.39 -22.67 -29.07
N GLY A 916 37.26 -21.38 -28.76
CA GLY A 916 36.55 -20.41 -29.59
C GLY A 916 35.10 -20.14 -29.17
N TYR A 917 34.53 -20.89 -28.23
CA TYR A 917 33.24 -20.52 -27.62
C TYR A 917 33.42 -19.28 -26.73
N GLN A 918 32.62 -18.23 -26.96
CA GLN A 918 32.59 -17.05 -26.09
C GLN A 918 31.82 -17.36 -24.80
N ARG A 919 32.50 -18.01 -23.85
CA ARG A 919 31.91 -18.41 -22.58
C ARG A 919 31.53 -17.19 -21.74
N ILE A 920 30.24 -17.04 -21.45
CA ILE A 920 29.73 -16.09 -20.45
C ILE A 920 30.47 -16.36 -19.13
N PRO A 921 31.01 -15.35 -18.42
CA PRO A 921 31.71 -15.57 -17.16
C PRO A 921 30.78 -16.24 -16.15
N GLN A 922 31.19 -17.33 -15.51
CA GLN A 922 30.35 -18.00 -14.49
C GLN A 922 30.00 -17.06 -13.31
N SER A 923 30.80 -16.01 -13.10
CA SER A 923 30.58 -14.95 -12.11
C SER A 923 29.47 -13.94 -12.52
N THR A 924 28.37 -14.41 -13.11
CA THR A 924 27.27 -13.57 -13.62
C THR A 924 25.93 -13.95 -13.02
N PHE A 925 25.01 -13.00 -13.06
CA PHE A 925 23.58 -13.21 -12.84
C PHE A 925 22.89 -13.17 -14.19
N SER A 926 22.06 -14.17 -14.48
CA SER A 926 21.19 -14.17 -15.66
C SER A 926 19.74 -14.04 -15.23
N PHE A 927 18.96 -13.33 -16.05
CA PHE A 927 17.52 -13.32 -15.96
C PHE A 927 16.89 -14.65 -16.44
N GLU A 928 17.62 -15.41 -17.26
CA GLU A 928 17.21 -16.72 -17.77
C GLU A 928 17.34 -17.82 -16.70
N MET A 929 16.36 -18.72 -16.69
CA MET A 929 16.43 -20.01 -16.00
C MET A 929 16.71 -21.12 -17.02
N SER A 930 17.94 -21.61 -17.02
CA SER A 930 18.43 -22.53 -18.06
C SER A 930 18.91 -23.86 -17.50
N TRP A 931 19.72 -23.83 -16.43
CA TRP A 931 20.38 -25.03 -15.90
C TRP A 931 20.16 -25.21 -14.40
N LEU A 932 20.19 -24.14 -13.59
CA LEU A 932 20.14 -24.27 -12.13
C LEU A 932 18.89 -24.96 -11.58
N PRO A 933 17.65 -24.45 -11.82
CA PRO A 933 16.45 -25.12 -11.32
C PRO A 933 16.22 -26.48 -11.97
N MET A 934 16.62 -26.66 -13.24
CA MET A 934 16.36 -27.88 -13.99
C MET A 934 17.30 -29.04 -13.56
N MET A 935 18.57 -28.74 -13.28
CA MET A 935 19.49 -29.68 -12.64
C MET A 935 19.07 -30.01 -11.21
N PHE A 936 18.67 -29.00 -10.43
CA PHE A 936 18.25 -29.20 -9.06
C PHE A 936 16.98 -30.05 -8.97
N PHE A 937 16.08 -29.96 -9.96
CA PHE A 937 14.95 -30.88 -10.08
C PHE A 937 15.40 -32.34 -10.21
N ILE A 938 16.40 -32.65 -11.05
CA ILE A 938 16.95 -34.02 -11.16
C ILE A 938 17.60 -34.45 -9.84
N VAL A 939 18.34 -33.56 -9.16
CA VAL A 939 18.92 -33.85 -7.84
C VAL A 939 17.83 -34.14 -6.80
N LEU A 940 16.71 -33.43 -6.83
CA LEU A 940 15.56 -33.64 -5.96
C LEU A 940 14.84 -34.97 -6.29
N LYS A 941 14.29 -35.09 -7.50
CA LYS A 941 13.32 -36.12 -7.86
C LYS A 941 13.90 -37.44 -8.36
N CYS A 942 15.13 -37.48 -8.90
CA CYS A 942 15.78 -38.78 -9.13
C CYS A 942 16.16 -39.43 -7.78
N ARG A 943 16.31 -40.76 -7.74
CA ARG A 943 16.87 -41.49 -6.58
C ARG A 943 18.09 -42.36 -6.88
N ASP A 944 18.56 -42.42 -8.13
CA ASP A 944 19.86 -43.03 -8.46
C ASP A 944 21.01 -42.10 -8.09
N LEU A 945 21.97 -42.61 -7.31
CA LEU A 945 23.09 -41.81 -6.80
C LEU A 945 24.02 -41.30 -7.90
N LYS A 946 24.17 -42.04 -9.02
CA LYS A 946 25.09 -41.66 -10.11
C LYS A 946 24.50 -40.50 -10.91
N ILE A 947 23.21 -40.58 -11.26
CA ILE A 947 22.45 -39.51 -11.91
C ILE A 947 22.41 -38.27 -11.01
N ARG A 948 22.07 -38.41 -9.72
CA ARG A 948 22.06 -37.27 -8.77
C ARG A 948 23.44 -36.60 -8.62
N ARG A 949 24.51 -37.39 -8.50
CA ARG A 949 25.89 -36.84 -8.42
C ARG A 949 26.34 -36.19 -9.72
N MET A 950 25.94 -36.72 -10.87
CA MET A 950 26.24 -36.12 -12.17
C MET A 950 25.48 -34.80 -12.36
N ALA A 951 24.18 -34.76 -12.05
CA ALA A 951 23.37 -33.56 -12.04
C ALA A 951 23.93 -32.48 -11.10
N LEU A 952 24.30 -32.85 -9.87
CA LEU A 952 24.93 -31.94 -8.91
C LEU A 952 26.31 -31.42 -9.37
N SER A 953 27.07 -32.23 -10.12
CA SER A 953 28.32 -31.81 -10.73
C SER A 953 28.09 -30.84 -11.89
N LEU A 954 27.20 -31.16 -12.83
CA LEU A 954 26.90 -30.32 -13.99
C LEU A 954 26.23 -29.00 -13.58
N LEU A 955 25.37 -29.00 -12.55
CA LEU A 955 24.83 -27.80 -11.89
C LEU A 955 25.93 -26.79 -11.52
N ALA A 956 27.08 -27.25 -11.04
CA ALA A 956 28.20 -26.39 -10.65
C ALA A 956 29.12 -25.96 -11.82
N HIS A 957 29.05 -26.64 -12.97
CA HIS A 957 29.90 -26.37 -14.13
C HIS A 957 29.19 -25.58 -15.25
N LEU A 958 27.89 -25.81 -15.44
CA LEU A 958 27.02 -25.12 -16.40
C LEU A 958 26.32 -23.92 -15.77
N GLY A 959 25.85 -24.08 -14.53
CA GLY A 959 25.11 -23.05 -13.83
C GLY A 959 25.93 -21.77 -13.71
N LEU A 960 25.28 -20.65 -14.02
CA LEU A 960 25.81 -19.33 -13.69
C LEU A 960 25.73 -19.12 -12.17
N ALA A 961 26.41 -18.12 -11.63
CA ALA A 961 26.38 -17.90 -10.19
C ALA A 961 24.95 -17.64 -9.66
N LYS A 962 24.10 -17.02 -10.48
CA LYS A 962 22.66 -16.90 -10.23
C LYS A 962 21.83 -16.92 -11.53
N GLU A 963 20.72 -17.66 -11.53
CA GLU A 963 19.72 -17.75 -12.60
C GLU A 963 18.36 -17.40 -11.98
N GLY A 964 17.84 -16.20 -12.25
CA GLY A 964 16.66 -15.66 -11.58
C GLY A 964 16.82 -15.63 -10.04
N LEU A 965 15.94 -16.35 -9.34
CA LEU A 965 15.99 -16.48 -7.87
C LEU A 965 16.97 -17.55 -7.36
N PHE A 966 17.49 -18.40 -8.24
CA PHE A 966 18.32 -19.55 -7.89
C PHE A 966 19.80 -19.22 -7.93
N ASP A 967 20.51 -19.32 -6.81
CA ASP A 967 21.98 -19.23 -6.79
C ASP A 967 22.65 -20.60 -6.67
N VAL A 968 23.72 -20.81 -7.45
CA VAL A 968 24.44 -22.10 -7.52
C VAL A 968 25.07 -22.47 -6.17
N GLY A 969 25.45 -21.47 -5.37
CA GLY A 969 26.02 -21.68 -4.04
C GLY A 969 25.04 -22.36 -3.09
N THR A 970 23.78 -21.94 -3.11
CA THR A 970 22.71 -22.51 -2.29
C THR A 970 22.27 -23.86 -2.85
N LEU A 971 21.92 -23.95 -4.15
CA LEU A 971 21.40 -25.19 -4.72
C LEU A 971 22.41 -26.33 -4.68
N TYR A 972 23.71 -26.05 -4.87
CA TYR A 972 24.74 -27.08 -4.70
C TYR A 972 24.82 -27.57 -3.25
N ARG A 973 24.80 -26.68 -2.25
CA ARG A 973 24.89 -27.07 -0.83
C ARG A 973 23.64 -27.83 -0.37
N VAL A 974 22.45 -27.38 -0.76
CA VAL A 974 21.17 -28.05 -0.46
C VAL A 974 21.06 -29.39 -1.17
N GLY A 975 21.39 -29.45 -2.47
CA GLY A 975 21.35 -30.67 -3.26
C GLY A 975 22.36 -31.71 -2.80
N ARG A 976 23.58 -31.28 -2.43
CA ARG A 976 24.57 -32.13 -1.75
C ARG A 976 24.00 -32.69 -0.45
N ARG A 977 23.40 -31.84 0.39
CA ARG A 977 22.85 -32.24 1.69
C ARG A 977 21.68 -33.22 1.55
N LEU A 978 20.82 -33.04 0.55
CA LEU A 978 19.74 -33.99 0.24
C LEU A 978 20.30 -35.38 -0.07
N ILE A 979 21.32 -35.49 -0.91
CA ILE A 979 21.92 -36.78 -1.28
C ILE A 979 22.51 -37.47 -0.04
N GLU A 980 23.22 -36.74 0.82
CA GLU A 980 23.73 -37.28 2.09
C GLU A 980 22.58 -37.81 2.99
N LEU A 981 21.47 -37.07 3.09
CA LEU A 981 20.32 -37.41 3.93
C LEU A 981 19.49 -38.60 3.42
N GLU A 982 19.29 -38.76 2.11
CA GLU A 982 18.50 -39.87 1.57
C GLU A 982 19.31 -41.17 1.46
N HIS A 983 20.58 -41.08 1.05
CA HIS A 983 21.43 -42.26 0.83
C HIS A 983 22.16 -42.73 2.11
N ASP A 984 22.15 -41.93 3.18
CA ASP A 984 22.84 -42.24 4.46
C ASP A 984 24.37 -42.32 4.31
N ILE A 985 24.95 -41.35 3.58
CA ILE A 985 26.37 -41.31 3.20
C ILE A 985 26.99 -39.94 3.43
N SER A 986 28.31 -39.92 3.60
CA SER A 986 29.16 -38.74 3.47
C SER A 986 29.64 -38.59 2.04
N LEU A 987 29.29 -37.49 1.36
CA LEU A 987 29.87 -37.15 0.05
C LEU A 987 31.35 -36.68 0.14
N ASP A 988 31.98 -36.73 1.32
CA ASP A 988 33.43 -36.56 1.50
C ASP A 988 34.19 -37.90 1.47
N ASP A 989 33.54 -39.03 1.76
CA ASP A 989 34.17 -40.35 1.77
C ASP A 989 34.02 -41.02 0.40
N THR A 990 35.12 -41.45 -0.21
CA THR A 990 35.08 -42.05 -1.56
C THR A 990 34.79 -43.55 -1.55
N ALA A 991 34.84 -44.23 -0.40
CA ALA A 991 34.54 -45.66 -0.27
C ALA A 991 33.02 -45.90 -0.16
N GLU A 992 32.30 -45.10 0.63
CA GLU A 992 30.84 -45.23 0.82
C GLU A 992 30.08 -45.17 -0.52
N LEU A 993 30.52 -44.27 -1.42
CA LEU A 993 29.99 -44.03 -2.77
C LEU A 993 29.90 -45.26 -3.68
N VAL A 994 30.66 -46.32 -3.39
CA VAL A 994 30.69 -47.56 -4.19
C VAL A 994 29.58 -48.54 -3.76
N SER A 995 29.06 -48.38 -2.54
CA SER A 995 28.16 -49.34 -1.86
C SER A 995 26.75 -48.81 -1.57
N ALA A 996 26.52 -47.51 -1.74
CA ALA A 996 25.27 -46.84 -1.38
C ALA A 996 24.04 -47.43 -2.08
N ALA A 997 23.01 -47.72 -1.28
CA ALA A 997 21.72 -48.22 -1.77
C ALA A 997 20.87 -47.13 -2.45
N VAL A 998 19.85 -47.58 -3.17
CA VAL A 998 18.78 -46.71 -3.67
C VAL A 998 17.82 -46.39 -2.51
N PRO A 999 17.52 -45.11 -2.20
CA PRO A 999 16.67 -44.73 -1.07
C PRO A 999 15.25 -45.31 -1.19
N PRO A 1000 14.70 -45.92 -0.13
CA PRO A 1000 13.30 -46.33 -0.05
C PRO A 1000 12.39 -45.12 0.21
N GLU A 1001 11.08 -45.28 -0.02
CA GLU A 1001 10.08 -44.20 0.00
C GLU A 1001 10.11 -43.37 1.29
N GLU A 1002 10.22 -44.01 2.46
CA GLU A 1002 10.23 -43.34 3.77
C GLU A 1002 11.46 -42.46 4.02
N LYS A 1003 12.52 -42.57 3.21
CA LYS A 1003 13.68 -41.67 3.21
C LYS A 1003 13.56 -40.52 2.21
N ARG A 1004 12.57 -40.51 1.32
CA ARG A 1004 12.45 -39.55 0.21
C ARG A 1004 11.89 -38.19 0.67
N TYR A 1005 12.56 -37.11 0.30
CA TYR A 1005 12.06 -35.76 0.53
C TYR A 1005 11.28 -35.28 -0.69
N PHE A 1006 9.97 -35.05 -0.54
CA PHE A 1006 9.11 -34.59 -1.62
C PHE A 1006 9.32 -33.09 -1.92
N ALA A 1007 9.72 -32.32 -0.91
CA ALA A 1007 9.80 -30.86 -0.96
C ALA A 1007 10.97 -30.31 -0.14
N ILE A 1008 11.55 -29.19 -0.59
CA ILE A 1008 12.61 -28.48 0.16
C ILE A 1008 12.40 -26.95 0.12
N PRO A 1009 11.52 -26.39 0.98
CA PRO A 1009 11.41 -24.95 1.16
C PRO A 1009 12.73 -24.33 1.67
N ILE A 1010 13.28 -23.42 0.87
CA ILE A 1010 14.49 -22.65 1.19
C ILE A 1010 14.04 -21.25 1.62
N ASN A 1011 14.49 -20.75 2.79
CA ASN A 1011 14.35 -19.33 3.10
C ASN A 1011 15.33 -18.55 2.22
N HIS A 1012 14.86 -17.59 1.42
CA HIS A 1012 15.73 -16.82 0.51
C HIS A 1012 16.55 -15.75 1.24
N GLU A 1013 16.15 -15.34 2.44
CA GLU A 1013 16.93 -14.40 3.25
C GLU A 1013 18.14 -15.09 3.89
N LEU A 1014 19.34 -14.56 3.59
CA LEU A 1014 20.60 -15.07 4.10
C LEU A 1014 20.93 -14.44 5.46
N GLN A 1015 20.68 -15.19 6.53
CA GLN A 1015 21.01 -14.77 7.90
C GLN A 1015 22.51 -14.55 8.08
N VAL A 1016 22.86 -13.50 8.81
CA VAL A 1016 24.25 -13.10 9.05
C VAL A 1016 24.57 -13.14 10.54
N ILE A 1017 25.68 -13.81 10.87
CA ILE A 1017 26.15 -14.03 12.24
C ILE A 1017 27.49 -13.32 12.41
N SER A 1018 27.50 -12.30 13.26
CA SER A 1018 28.71 -11.64 13.75
C SER A 1018 29.30 -12.44 14.92
N GLY A 1019 30.51 -12.95 14.75
CA GLY A 1019 31.30 -13.58 15.80
C GLY A 1019 31.84 -12.55 16.81
N LYS A 1020 32.19 -13.02 18.01
CA LYS A 1020 32.80 -12.19 19.08
C LYS A 1020 34.21 -11.68 18.73
N ASP A 1021 34.78 -12.19 17.66
CA ASP A 1021 36.07 -11.86 17.05
C ASP A 1021 35.92 -10.98 15.79
N SER A 1022 34.73 -10.41 15.56
CA SER A 1022 34.34 -9.67 14.36
C SER A 1022 34.37 -10.49 13.05
N THR A 1023 34.47 -11.82 13.11
CA THR A 1023 34.26 -12.65 11.92
C THR A 1023 32.79 -12.64 11.51
N VAL A 1024 32.50 -12.55 10.21
CA VAL A 1024 31.13 -12.55 9.70
C VAL A 1024 30.89 -13.85 8.94
N SER A 1025 30.01 -14.69 9.48
CA SER A 1025 29.55 -15.92 8.83
C SER A 1025 28.10 -15.79 8.36
N TYR A 1026 27.73 -16.59 7.37
CA TYR A 1026 26.44 -16.51 6.69
C TYR A 1026 25.80 -17.90 6.69
N ARG A 1027 24.49 -17.96 6.92
CA ARG A 1027 23.71 -19.20 6.87
C ARG A 1027 22.33 -18.97 6.26
N ARG A 1028 21.76 -20.02 5.67
CA ARG A 1028 20.41 -20.02 5.11
C ARG A 1028 19.58 -21.10 5.80
N GLN A 1029 18.34 -20.79 6.18
CA GLN A 1029 17.43 -21.76 6.78
C GLN A 1029 16.77 -22.59 5.68
N VAL A 1030 16.77 -23.91 5.84
CA VAL A 1030 16.24 -24.85 4.84
C VAL A 1030 15.38 -25.89 5.55
N LYS A 1031 14.16 -26.10 5.06
CA LYS A 1031 13.25 -27.14 5.52
C LYS A 1031 13.30 -28.29 4.52
N PHE A 1032 13.63 -29.49 4.97
CA PHE A 1032 13.52 -30.72 4.18
C PHE A 1032 12.24 -31.44 4.59
N LEU A 1033 11.29 -31.62 3.67
CA LEU A 1033 9.99 -32.23 3.95
C LEU A 1033 9.91 -33.62 3.32
N ARG A 1034 9.59 -34.63 4.14
CA ARG A 1034 9.34 -36.02 3.72
C ARG A 1034 8.05 -36.53 4.32
N LYS A 1035 7.51 -37.63 3.79
CA LYS A 1035 6.43 -38.37 4.46
C LYS A 1035 6.98 -39.44 5.39
N ASP A 1036 6.22 -39.79 6.42
CA ASP A 1036 6.47 -40.96 7.26
C ASP A 1036 5.69 -42.19 6.77
N MET A 1037 5.77 -43.30 7.53
CA MET A 1037 5.11 -44.56 7.22
C MET A 1037 3.57 -44.49 7.29
N GLU A 1038 3.03 -43.44 7.89
CA GLU A 1038 1.59 -43.20 8.09
C GLU A 1038 1.05 -42.15 7.09
N GLY A 1039 1.94 -41.48 6.36
CA GLY A 1039 1.64 -40.47 5.34
C GLY A 1039 1.71 -39.02 5.84
N ASN A 1040 2.07 -38.79 7.11
CA ASN A 1040 2.17 -37.45 7.69
C ASN A 1040 3.42 -36.71 7.17
N ASP A 1041 3.36 -35.37 7.11
CA ASP A 1041 4.49 -34.55 6.67
C ASP A 1041 5.47 -34.28 7.82
N ILE A 1042 6.67 -34.86 7.74
CA ILE A 1042 7.79 -34.58 8.65
C ILE A 1042 8.66 -33.48 8.05
N ALA A 1043 8.73 -32.35 8.76
CA ALA A 1043 9.68 -31.28 8.48
C ALA A 1043 10.98 -31.44 9.28
N ARG A 1044 12.13 -31.39 8.59
CA ARG A 1044 13.47 -31.30 9.18
C ARG A 1044 14.07 -29.94 8.85
N GLU A 1045 14.26 -29.09 9.84
CA GLU A 1045 14.91 -27.79 9.64
C GLU A 1045 16.43 -27.89 9.90
N GLU A 1046 17.22 -27.39 8.95
CA GLU A 1046 18.67 -27.25 9.10
C GLU A 1046 19.13 -25.85 8.65
N TYR A 1047 20.27 -25.40 9.20
CA TYR A 1047 20.97 -24.22 8.73
C TYR A 1047 22.14 -24.63 7.83
N ILE A 1048 22.06 -24.28 6.55
CA ILE A 1048 23.14 -24.46 5.59
C ILE A 1048 24.10 -23.27 5.71
N TYR A 1049 25.38 -23.54 5.97
CA TYR A 1049 26.41 -22.51 6.14
C TYR A 1049 27.17 -22.21 4.85
N ASP A 1050 27.56 -20.95 4.67
CA ASP A 1050 28.23 -20.43 3.48
C ASP A 1050 29.66 -20.94 3.27
N SER A 1051 30.29 -21.48 4.32
CA SER A 1051 31.57 -22.17 4.26
C SER A 1051 31.65 -23.12 3.06
N LYS A 1052 32.81 -23.16 2.38
CA LYS A 1052 33.04 -24.15 1.32
C LYS A 1052 32.81 -25.56 1.92
N PRO A 1053 32.00 -26.42 1.30
CA PRO A 1053 31.87 -27.81 1.75
C PRO A 1053 33.22 -28.49 1.84
N ARG A 1054 33.39 -29.33 2.87
CA ARG A 1054 34.53 -30.26 2.97
C ARG A 1054 34.49 -31.24 1.79
N GLY A 1055 35.60 -31.94 1.53
CA GLY A 1055 35.78 -32.88 0.40
C GLY A 1055 35.68 -32.29 -1.03
N CYS A 1056 35.09 -31.11 -1.21
CA CYS A 1056 34.67 -30.60 -2.51
C CYS A 1056 35.86 -30.08 -3.33
N SER A 1057 36.20 -30.79 -4.41
CA SER A 1057 37.18 -30.37 -5.40
C SER A 1057 36.69 -29.21 -6.27
N VAL A 1058 35.38 -29.15 -6.55
CA VAL A 1058 34.75 -28.11 -7.38
C VAL A 1058 34.85 -26.74 -6.69
N SER A 1059 35.03 -25.68 -7.48
CA SER A 1059 34.91 -24.31 -7.00
C SER A 1059 33.42 -23.94 -6.96
N ILE A 1060 32.86 -23.81 -5.76
CA ILE A 1060 31.47 -23.42 -5.55
C ILE A 1060 31.46 -22.05 -4.88
N PRO A 1061 30.74 -21.05 -5.43
CA PRO A 1061 30.68 -19.71 -4.84
C PRO A 1061 29.91 -19.69 -3.51
N PRO A 1062 30.01 -18.59 -2.75
CA PRO A 1062 29.17 -18.33 -1.58
C PRO A 1062 27.71 -18.08 -1.98
N MET A 1063 26.78 -18.31 -1.06
CA MET A 1063 25.31 -18.18 -1.21
C MET A 1063 24.80 -16.72 -1.28
N ARG A 1064 25.68 -15.76 -1.65
CA ARG A 1064 25.43 -14.31 -1.60
C ARG A 1064 25.98 -13.51 -2.80
N CYS A 1065 26.92 -14.07 -3.56
CA CYS A 1065 27.66 -13.32 -4.58
C CYS A 1065 28.43 -14.24 -5.53
N ALA A 1066 28.88 -13.68 -6.65
CA ALA A 1066 29.23 -14.44 -7.83
C ALA A 1066 30.45 -15.36 -7.64
N TYR A 1067 31.54 -14.81 -7.11
CA TYR A 1067 32.73 -15.45 -6.52
C TYR A 1067 33.45 -14.39 -5.68
N ARG A 1068 34.35 -14.76 -4.76
CA ARG A 1068 35.44 -13.84 -4.38
C ARG A 1068 36.56 -14.00 -5.40
N LEU A 1069 37.00 -12.87 -5.97
CA LEU A 1069 38.31 -12.73 -6.61
C LEU A 1069 39.42 -12.65 -5.55
#